data_AF-A0AAE1L1P4-F1
#
_entry.id   AF-A0AAE1L1P4-F1
#
_cell.length_a   1.000
_cell.length_b   1.000
_cell.length_c   1.000
_cell.angle_alpha   90.00
_cell.angle_beta   90.00
_cell.angle_gamma   90.00
#
_symmetry.space_group_name_H-M   'P 1'
#
loop_
_entity.id
_entity.type
_entity.pdbx_description
1 polymer ?
#
loop_
_entity_poly.entity_id
_entity_poly.type
_entity_poly.pdbx_seq_one_letter_code
_entity_poly.pdbx_strand_id
1 'polypeptide(L)'
;MLWTCEVTGRPNLTYAEAAQSEARARKSLANIPKVLRRPVLYITSLTRRGRYIDLNEDVFNYVRDRYFVGEEVEAIVKNHWYDCKVIRQIMPTKEEIEKYEREMEESEEDEEEEKKSESKTNGMVNGRPADGNQKMVDEDDDDDIMIIMEVKKVDKKDTETKKKKKEEEEQEEEYPPFATVKYEVIETDPWDYKECKKHIVTWEQIRRNKGVFTREKCKLFLKQAVQLSPSGFWVLKEKVIGAYKLKEMQYSNVFVGDPPKFRETPSKKLPVSLNPMKKEATERKKRERKEAREKGEADEEKKKGRPPMSEEEREAKKKLLKEEKDGILREKGKLREELKQRLEKEKEERKKEREIIKEERRLQQEYIKEWRRAREDLDCEDHKDLPSPTPVQCRIPDASFGDFMMLLEFINIFYELLELRDVYPQGISFEMLEYALMETEVADVLNDVLQLLVQAIFTLQQEEDDEAEECNHGGTSTGVMESEGSDVDIQGAVHIANQASTWSQRHLGQPLQQAPLDALTLTEILRIHILASGATNVANSKWRHFNRGGYNNRDDPGLELRFNHPALIKSLATTTIFELSCEDKLRILSTLMAQILTYASVRDIIDDNIEKLREMKNKLRLHQLAQIRKEKEENAAKLQAKRDEKQMMREKLVKEAEKAAALETAVEGGEAAAAPREEDEEEDDDEEEDESERAARQEKQEKNKEARKQDYLKKERELLQQLLSMAKGVNMTPLGQDRAYRRYWLFNSLPGLFVEDAKINPGCCCPTPTPLNSPPFLDPSDPDHGPISALRDLFRHEKR
;
A
#
# COMPACT_ATOMS: atom_id res chain seq x y z
N MET A 1 -7.57 22.27 0.21
CA MET A 1 -7.38 22.01 -1.24
C MET A 1 -6.60 20.71 -1.39
N LEU A 2 -7.03 19.81 -2.26
CA LEU A 2 -6.30 18.58 -2.58
C LEU A 2 -5.38 18.86 -3.76
N TRP A 3 -4.11 18.49 -3.62
CA TRP A 3 -3.05 18.69 -4.61
C TRP A 3 -2.68 17.35 -5.25
N THR A 4 -2.23 17.42 -6.49
CA THR A 4 -1.66 16.28 -7.20
C THR A 4 -0.23 16.66 -7.53
N CYS A 5 0.73 15.80 -7.19
CA CYS A 5 2.13 16.01 -7.55
C CYS A 5 2.27 16.06 -9.08
N GLU A 6 2.85 17.13 -9.62
CA GLU A 6 3.01 17.28 -11.08
C GLU A 6 3.95 16.22 -11.66
N VAL A 7 4.99 15.85 -10.90
CA VAL A 7 6.04 14.93 -11.35
C VAL A 7 5.59 13.47 -11.28
N THR A 8 5.04 13.03 -10.15
CA THR A 8 4.62 11.63 -9.95
C THR A 8 3.19 11.39 -10.40
N GLY A 9 2.35 12.42 -10.46
CA GLY A 9 0.91 12.33 -10.71
C GLY A 9 0.11 11.72 -9.56
N ARG A 10 0.70 11.60 -8.37
CA ARG A 10 0.03 11.09 -7.16
C ARG A 10 -1.04 12.09 -6.72
N PRO A 11 -2.34 11.72 -6.72
CA PRO A 11 -3.42 12.60 -6.31
C PRO A 11 -3.62 12.59 -4.78
N ASN A 12 -4.49 13.47 -4.29
CA ASN A 12 -4.95 13.54 -2.89
C ASN A 12 -3.84 13.85 -1.88
N LEU A 13 -2.92 14.76 -2.22
CA LEU A 13 -1.86 15.22 -1.33
C LEU A 13 -2.19 16.60 -0.76
N THR A 14 -1.64 16.94 0.40
CA THR A 14 -1.51 18.34 0.83
C THR A 14 -0.47 19.06 -0.02
N TYR A 15 -0.44 20.40 0.02
CA TYR A 15 0.57 21.18 -0.71
C TYR A 15 2.00 20.78 -0.30
N ALA A 16 2.23 20.60 1.01
CA ALA A 16 3.53 20.22 1.55
C ALA A 16 3.94 18.80 1.09
N GLU A 17 3.02 17.85 1.12
CA GLU A 17 3.28 16.48 0.64
C GLU A 17 3.48 16.43 -0.88
N ALA A 18 2.73 17.23 -1.65
CA ALA A 18 2.94 17.35 -3.09
C ALA A 18 4.33 17.93 -3.39
N ALA A 19 4.73 19.02 -2.71
CA ALA A 19 6.05 19.61 -2.86
C ALA A 19 7.19 18.65 -2.46
N GLN A 20 7.01 17.89 -1.37
CA GLN A 20 7.99 16.88 -0.95
C GLN A 20 8.06 15.71 -1.94
N SER A 21 6.92 15.27 -2.47
CA SER A 21 6.86 14.24 -3.52
C SER A 21 7.57 14.70 -4.79
N GLU A 22 7.39 15.96 -5.19
CA GLU A 22 8.09 16.55 -6.33
C GLU A 22 9.60 16.65 -6.09
N ALA A 23 10.02 17.08 -4.89
CA ALA A 23 11.43 17.17 -4.53
C ALA A 23 12.13 15.79 -4.56
N ARG A 24 11.49 14.75 -4.00
CA ARG A 24 12.00 13.37 -4.04
C ARG A 24 12.09 12.84 -5.46
N ALA A 25 11.05 13.06 -6.27
CA ALA A 25 11.06 12.60 -7.66
C ALA A 25 12.10 13.33 -8.52
N ARG A 26 12.31 14.64 -8.32
CA ARG A 26 13.38 15.40 -8.98
C ARG A 26 14.78 14.91 -8.57
N LYS A 27 15.00 14.58 -7.29
CA LYS A 27 16.25 13.97 -6.80
C LYS A 27 16.50 12.60 -7.45
N SER A 28 15.47 11.75 -7.54
CA SER A 28 15.57 10.44 -8.20
C SER A 28 15.90 10.55 -9.69
N LEU A 29 15.28 11.51 -10.39
CA LEU A 29 15.56 11.78 -11.82
C LEU A 29 16.95 12.39 -12.07
N ALA A 30 17.51 13.12 -11.11
CA ALA A 30 18.87 13.64 -11.19
C ALA A 30 19.91 12.51 -11.27
N ASN A 31 19.64 11.39 -10.61
CA ASN A 31 20.53 10.22 -10.54
C ASN A 31 20.55 9.38 -11.83
N ILE A 32 19.67 9.62 -12.81
CA ILE A 32 19.74 8.91 -14.11
C ILE A 32 20.95 9.44 -14.91
N PRO A 33 21.93 8.59 -15.26
CA PRO A 33 23.11 8.98 -16.01
C PRO A 33 22.75 9.71 -17.30
N LYS A 34 23.50 10.78 -17.61
CA LYS A 34 23.27 11.56 -18.84
C LYS A 34 23.39 10.71 -20.10
N VAL A 35 24.21 9.66 -20.05
CA VAL A 35 24.44 8.70 -21.14
C VAL A 35 23.15 7.92 -21.48
N LEU A 36 22.31 7.60 -20.48
CA LEU A 36 21.06 6.85 -20.66
C LEU A 36 19.88 7.70 -21.15
N ARG A 37 19.88 9.00 -20.84
CA ARG A 37 18.74 9.87 -21.16
C ARG A 37 18.46 9.94 -22.67
N ARG A 38 19.51 10.04 -23.47
CA ARG A 38 19.38 10.24 -24.92
C ARG A 38 18.92 8.96 -25.65
N PRO A 39 19.50 7.76 -25.38
CA PRO A 39 18.99 6.50 -25.91
C PRO A 39 17.54 6.19 -25.49
N VAL A 40 17.19 6.35 -24.22
CA VAL A 40 15.83 6.08 -23.72
C VAL A 40 14.78 6.94 -24.46
N LEU A 41 15.08 8.22 -24.65
CA LEU A 41 14.21 9.12 -25.42
C LEU A 41 14.14 8.72 -26.89
N TYR A 42 15.25 8.30 -27.50
CA TYR A 42 15.24 7.86 -28.90
C TYR A 42 14.33 6.64 -29.10
N ILE A 43 14.42 5.62 -28.25
CA ILE A 43 13.55 4.43 -28.32
C ILE A 43 12.08 4.78 -28.13
N THR A 44 11.79 5.71 -27.22
CA THR A 44 10.43 6.23 -27.03
C THR A 44 9.86 6.83 -28.32
N SER A 45 10.69 7.41 -29.19
CA SER A 45 10.23 7.97 -30.47
C SER A 45 9.79 6.91 -31.49
N LEU A 46 10.20 5.65 -31.31
CA LEU A 46 9.87 4.52 -32.17
C LEU A 46 8.60 3.78 -31.72
N THR A 47 8.18 3.98 -30.47
CA THR A 47 6.98 3.33 -29.90
C THR A 47 5.67 4.01 -30.35
N ARG A 48 4.60 3.22 -30.51
CA ARG A 48 3.24 3.69 -30.84
C ARG A 48 2.18 3.04 -29.95
N ARG A 49 2.19 3.41 -28.67
CA ARG A 49 1.27 2.88 -27.64
C ARG A 49 0.18 3.89 -27.25
N GLY A 50 -1.04 3.41 -27.09
CA GLY A 50 -2.18 4.21 -26.60
C GLY A 50 -2.21 4.36 -25.07
N ARG A 51 -1.70 3.38 -24.33
CA ARG A 51 -1.56 3.43 -22.86
C ARG A 51 -0.13 3.80 -22.49
N TYR A 52 0.00 4.56 -21.40
CA TYR A 52 1.29 5.01 -20.90
C TYR A 52 2.12 3.87 -20.28
N ILE A 53 1.45 2.88 -19.66
CA ILE A 53 2.12 1.75 -19.00
C ILE A 53 2.82 0.89 -20.07
N ASP A 54 2.11 0.51 -21.13
CA ASP A 54 2.65 -0.27 -22.25
C ASP A 54 3.85 0.43 -22.91
N LEU A 55 3.80 1.77 -23.07
CA LEU A 55 4.93 2.56 -23.57
C LEU A 55 6.17 2.41 -22.65
N ASN A 56 5.95 2.51 -21.33
CA ASN A 56 7.01 2.41 -20.36
C ASN A 56 7.64 1.00 -20.34
N GLU A 57 6.82 -0.04 -20.44
CA GLU A 57 7.28 -1.43 -20.47
C GLU A 57 8.12 -1.72 -21.71
N ASP A 58 7.66 -1.31 -22.90
CA ASP A 58 8.43 -1.46 -24.15
C ASP A 58 9.80 -0.81 -24.05
N VAL A 59 9.85 0.45 -23.59
CA VAL A 59 11.09 1.22 -23.49
C VAL A 59 12.00 0.64 -22.40
N PHE A 60 11.44 0.26 -21.25
CA PHE A 60 12.21 -0.30 -20.14
C PHE A 60 12.81 -1.65 -20.51
N ASN A 61 12.01 -2.60 -21.01
CA ASN A 61 12.48 -3.94 -21.38
C ASN A 61 13.52 -3.87 -22.49
N TYR A 62 13.36 -2.95 -23.45
CA TYR A 62 14.34 -2.77 -24.51
C TYR A 62 15.69 -2.23 -23.99
N VAL A 63 15.69 -1.35 -22.99
CA VAL A 63 16.90 -0.70 -22.47
C VAL A 63 17.56 -1.48 -21.33
N ARG A 64 16.80 -2.27 -20.55
CA ARG A 64 17.24 -2.96 -19.34
C ARG A 64 18.51 -3.79 -19.53
N ASP A 65 18.57 -4.55 -20.63
CA ASP A 65 19.65 -5.52 -20.88
C ASP A 65 20.64 -5.06 -21.98
N ARG A 66 20.58 -3.77 -22.37
CA ARG A 66 21.49 -3.17 -23.37
C ARG A 66 22.31 -2.04 -22.72
N TYR A 67 23.63 -2.12 -22.80
CA TYR A 67 24.56 -1.15 -22.19
C TYR A 67 25.13 -0.18 -23.23
N PHE A 68 25.28 1.10 -22.92
CA PHE A 68 25.66 2.12 -23.91
C PHE A 68 27.10 2.59 -23.77
N VAL A 69 27.70 3.00 -24.88
CA VAL A 69 29.06 3.57 -24.88
C VAL A 69 29.15 4.79 -23.95
N GLY A 70 30.12 4.75 -23.04
CA GLY A 70 30.35 5.76 -22.01
C GLY A 70 29.57 5.54 -20.71
N GLU A 71 28.78 4.47 -20.60
CA GLU A 71 28.06 4.09 -19.39
C GLU A 71 28.96 3.43 -18.35
N GLU A 72 28.72 3.75 -17.07
CA GLU A 72 29.37 3.12 -15.90
C GLU A 72 28.59 1.86 -15.51
N VAL A 73 29.29 0.73 -15.44
CA VAL A 73 28.76 -0.63 -15.27
C VAL A 73 29.69 -1.43 -14.37
N GLU A 74 29.20 -2.49 -13.76
CA GLU A 74 30.05 -3.50 -13.13
C GLU A 74 30.27 -4.63 -14.13
N ALA A 75 31.50 -5.12 -14.23
CA ALA A 75 31.83 -6.25 -15.10
C ALA A 75 32.67 -7.30 -14.37
N ILE A 76 32.42 -8.59 -14.66
CA ILE A 76 33.19 -9.70 -14.11
C ILE A 76 34.52 -9.80 -14.85
N VAL A 77 35.62 -9.64 -14.12
CA VAL A 77 36.98 -9.84 -14.60
C VAL A 77 37.66 -10.81 -13.64
N LYS A 78 38.19 -11.94 -14.12
CA LYS A 78 38.86 -12.96 -13.27
C LYS A 78 38.01 -13.39 -12.04
N ASN A 79 36.71 -13.63 -12.22
CA ASN A 79 35.74 -14.02 -11.18
C ASN A 79 35.41 -12.96 -10.10
N HIS A 80 35.79 -11.69 -10.29
CA HIS A 80 35.38 -10.60 -9.39
C HIS A 80 34.70 -9.48 -10.19
N TRP A 81 33.75 -8.79 -9.54
CA TRP A 81 33.08 -7.62 -10.12
C TRP A 81 33.97 -6.37 -9.97
N TYR A 82 34.14 -5.64 -11.07
CA TYR A 82 34.88 -4.38 -11.09
C TYR A 82 34.03 -3.27 -11.70
N ASP A 83 34.14 -2.06 -11.12
CA ASP A 83 33.60 -0.85 -11.71
C ASP A 83 34.31 -0.52 -13.02
N CYS A 84 33.56 -0.59 -14.11
CA CYS A 84 34.04 -0.41 -15.46
C CYS A 84 33.22 0.63 -16.22
N LYS A 85 33.78 1.07 -17.34
CA LYS A 85 33.11 1.94 -18.30
C LYS A 85 33.05 1.28 -19.68
N VAL A 86 31.87 1.26 -20.29
CA VAL A 86 31.69 0.70 -21.63
C VAL A 86 32.38 1.59 -22.66
N ILE A 87 33.37 1.04 -23.38
CA ILE A 87 34.06 1.74 -24.48
C ILE A 87 33.37 1.45 -25.81
N ARG A 88 33.05 0.18 -26.06
CA ARG A 88 32.56 -0.27 -27.36
C ARG A 88 31.63 -1.47 -27.23
N GLN A 89 30.63 -1.53 -28.10
CA GLN A 89 29.77 -2.69 -28.29
C GLN A 89 30.32 -3.51 -29.47
N ILE A 90 30.46 -4.82 -29.30
CA ILE A 90 30.98 -5.76 -30.29
C ILE A 90 29.81 -6.61 -30.80
N MET A 91 29.58 -6.53 -32.10
CA MET A 91 28.53 -7.26 -32.79
C MET A 91 28.87 -8.75 -32.92
N PRO A 92 27.91 -9.66 -32.65
CA PRO A 92 28.07 -11.07 -32.95
C PRO A 92 28.16 -11.32 -34.45
N THR A 93 28.87 -12.37 -34.84
CA THR A 93 28.82 -12.89 -36.21
C THR A 93 27.51 -13.65 -36.46
N LYS A 94 27.11 -13.82 -37.73
CA LYS A 94 25.92 -14.63 -38.07
C LYS A 94 25.99 -16.05 -37.49
N GLU A 95 27.19 -16.63 -37.47
CA GLU A 95 27.44 -17.96 -36.89
C GLU A 95 27.25 -17.98 -35.37
N GLU A 96 27.61 -16.90 -34.66
CA GLU A 96 27.39 -16.78 -33.21
C GLU A 96 25.89 -16.63 -32.88
N ILE A 97 25.13 -15.97 -33.75
CA ILE A 97 23.66 -15.84 -33.61
C ILE A 97 22.99 -17.19 -33.85
N GLU A 98 23.30 -17.86 -34.97
CA GLU A 98 22.77 -19.20 -35.30
C GLU A 98 23.15 -20.25 -34.25
N LYS A 99 24.32 -20.09 -33.62
CA LYS A 99 24.74 -20.96 -32.51
C LYS A 99 23.86 -20.75 -31.28
N TYR A 100 23.62 -19.50 -30.89
CA TYR A 100 22.78 -19.17 -29.74
C TYR A 100 21.33 -19.62 -29.96
N GLU A 101 20.79 -19.42 -31.16
CA GLU A 101 19.44 -19.88 -31.51
C GLU A 101 19.30 -21.41 -31.35
N ARG A 102 20.30 -22.18 -31.81
CA ARG A 102 20.32 -23.64 -31.64
C ARG A 102 20.45 -24.08 -30.18
N GLU A 103 21.28 -23.42 -29.38
CA GLU A 103 21.42 -23.71 -27.95
C GLU A 103 20.11 -23.43 -27.18
N MET A 104 19.35 -22.41 -27.57
CA MET A 104 18.04 -22.12 -26.99
C MET A 104 16.99 -23.16 -27.38
N GLU A 105 16.92 -23.54 -28.67
CA GLU A 105 16.01 -24.60 -29.15
C GLU A 105 16.26 -25.94 -28.43
N GLU A 106 17.52 -26.34 -28.25
CA GLU A 106 17.88 -27.56 -27.50
C GLU A 106 17.43 -27.47 -26.02
N SER A 107 17.57 -26.31 -25.37
CA SER A 107 17.15 -26.12 -23.98
C SER A 107 15.63 -26.13 -23.77
N GLU A 108 14.85 -25.66 -24.75
CA GLU A 108 13.38 -25.69 -24.70
C GLU A 108 12.85 -27.11 -24.89
N GLU A 109 13.51 -27.92 -25.73
CA GLU A 109 13.20 -29.35 -25.89
C GLU A 109 13.46 -30.16 -24.60
N ASP A 110 14.58 -29.90 -23.91
CA ASP A 110 14.93 -30.52 -22.63
C ASP A 110 13.90 -30.17 -21.52
N GLU A 111 13.46 -28.91 -21.44
CA GLU A 111 12.43 -28.48 -20.49
C GLU A 111 11.05 -29.12 -20.77
N GLU A 112 10.71 -29.38 -22.03
CA GLU A 112 9.48 -30.08 -22.40
C GLU A 112 9.52 -31.58 -22.09
N GLU A 113 10.69 -32.21 -22.18
CA GLU A 113 10.91 -33.60 -21.77
C GLU A 113 10.84 -33.77 -20.24
N GLU A 114 11.43 -32.85 -19.47
CA GLU A 114 11.33 -32.85 -18.00
C GLU A 114 9.88 -32.72 -17.53
N LYS A 115 9.10 -31.78 -18.10
CA LYS A 115 7.67 -31.60 -17.79
C LYS A 115 6.79 -32.81 -18.13
N LYS A 116 7.18 -33.63 -19.12
CA LYS A 116 6.49 -34.90 -19.43
C LYS A 116 6.84 -36.01 -18.44
N SER A 117 8.07 -36.03 -17.92
CA SER A 117 8.55 -37.04 -16.98
C SER A 117 7.93 -36.92 -15.59
N GLU A 118 7.68 -35.70 -15.09
CA GLU A 118 7.09 -35.44 -13.77
C GLU A 118 5.60 -35.82 -13.66
N SER A 119 4.91 -35.99 -14.79
CA SER A 119 3.47 -36.32 -14.82
C SER A 119 3.15 -37.83 -14.62
N LYS A 120 4.16 -38.70 -14.55
CA LYS A 120 3.96 -40.17 -14.49
C LYS A 120 4.38 -40.87 -13.20
N THR A 121 4.92 -40.17 -12.21
CA THR A 121 5.36 -40.81 -10.96
C THR A 121 4.97 -39.98 -9.73
N ASN A 122 3.82 -40.29 -9.11
CA ASN A 122 3.67 -40.18 -7.66
C ASN A 122 2.47 -41.00 -7.14
N GLY A 123 2.79 -42.23 -6.73
CA GLY A 123 2.04 -43.00 -5.76
C GLY A 123 3.02 -43.67 -4.78
N MET A 124 2.79 -43.45 -3.49
CA MET A 124 3.29 -44.21 -2.31
C MET A 124 4.63 -43.83 -1.62
N VAL A 125 4.50 -43.16 -0.45
CA VAL A 125 5.10 -43.37 0.90
C VAL A 125 6.63 -43.31 1.20
N ASN A 126 6.95 -42.38 2.13
CA ASN A 126 7.96 -42.24 3.22
C ASN A 126 9.49 -42.46 3.05
N GLY A 127 10.25 -41.44 3.51
CA GLY A 127 11.61 -41.55 4.11
C GLY A 127 12.62 -40.45 3.69
N ARG A 128 12.96 -39.52 4.59
CA ARG A 128 14.07 -38.51 4.49
C ARG A 128 15.48 -39.18 4.61
N PRO A 129 16.66 -38.53 4.39
CA PRO A 129 16.97 -37.06 4.44
C PRO A 129 17.96 -36.49 3.38
N ALA A 130 18.14 -35.14 3.42
CA ALA A 130 19.18 -34.26 2.80
C ALA A 130 19.20 -34.17 1.25
N ASP A 131 19.39 -33.02 0.59
CA ASP A 131 20.35 -31.94 0.83
C ASP A 131 19.80 -30.59 0.31
N GLY A 132 20.19 -29.50 0.97
CA GLY A 132 19.70 -28.15 0.75
C GLY A 132 20.48 -27.37 -0.32
N ASN A 133 19.75 -26.69 -1.22
CA ASN A 133 20.28 -25.56 -1.98
C ASN A 133 19.16 -24.54 -2.17
N GLN A 134 19.11 -23.55 -1.27
CA GLN A 134 18.07 -22.52 -1.23
C GLN A 134 18.59 -21.27 -1.95
N LYS A 135 18.07 -21.02 -3.15
CA LYS A 135 18.26 -19.74 -3.87
C LYS A 135 17.45 -18.65 -3.16
N MET A 136 18.17 -17.58 -2.79
CA MET A 136 17.64 -16.32 -2.26
C MET A 136 16.72 -15.66 -3.29
N VAL A 137 15.54 -15.23 -2.81
CA VAL A 137 14.57 -14.42 -3.55
C VAL A 137 14.79 -12.97 -3.11
N ASP A 138 15.13 -12.10 -4.05
CA ASP A 138 15.14 -10.65 -3.85
C ASP A 138 13.69 -10.15 -3.72
N GLU A 139 13.33 -9.63 -2.54
CA GLU A 139 12.11 -8.88 -2.27
C GLU A 139 12.32 -7.40 -2.66
N ASP A 140 11.74 -7.00 -3.80
CA ASP A 140 11.45 -5.60 -4.10
C ASP A 140 9.99 -5.32 -3.67
N ASP A 141 9.83 -4.44 -2.68
CA ASP A 141 8.56 -3.90 -2.17
C ASP A 141 7.73 -3.23 -3.28
N ASP A 142 6.72 -3.92 -3.81
CA ASP A 142 5.66 -3.36 -4.64
C ASP A 142 4.31 -3.38 -3.89
N ASP A 143 3.96 -2.24 -3.30
CA ASP A 143 2.59 -1.86 -2.91
C ASP A 143 1.73 -1.69 -4.19
N ASP A 144 1.26 -2.80 -4.77
CA ASP A 144 0.26 -2.81 -5.83
C ASP A 144 -1.04 -3.51 -5.42
N ILE A 145 -2.14 -2.87 -5.83
CA ILE A 145 -3.52 -3.24 -5.52
C ILE A 145 -3.84 -4.64 -6.06
N MET A 146 -3.96 -5.63 -5.18
CA MET A 146 -4.66 -6.88 -5.48
C MET A 146 -6.12 -6.61 -5.88
N ILE A 147 -6.40 -6.65 -7.18
CA ILE A 147 -7.76 -6.87 -7.68
C ILE A 147 -8.04 -8.36 -7.54
N ILE A 148 -8.82 -8.72 -6.51
CA ILE A 148 -9.47 -10.02 -6.40
C ILE A 148 -10.34 -10.21 -7.65
N MET A 149 -9.89 -11.06 -8.58
CA MET A 149 -10.77 -11.68 -9.56
C MET A 149 -11.58 -12.73 -8.82
N GLU A 150 -12.87 -12.44 -8.57
CA GLU A 150 -13.83 -13.46 -8.16
C GLU A 150 -13.85 -14.59 -9.18
N VAL A 151 -13.55 -15.80 -8.70
CA VAL A 151 -13.73 -17.06 -9.43
C VAL A 151 -15.23 -17.26 -9.67
N LYS A 152 -15.71 -16.84 -10.85
CA LYS A 152 -16.94 -17.39 -11.42
C LYS A 152 -16.60 -18.75 -12.04
N LYS A 153 -17.25 -19.80 -11.54
CA LYS A 153 -17.34 -21.09 -12.24
C LYS A 153 -17.87 -20.84 -13.65
N VAL A 154 -17.13 -21.26 -14.67
CA VAL A 154 -17.58 -21.29 -16.06
C VAL A 154 -17.55 -22.74 -16.52
N ASP A 155 -18.70 -23.17 -17.01
CA ASP A 155 -18.99 -24.48 -17.56
C ASP A 155 -18.09 -24.84 -18.76
N LYS A 156 -17.90 -26.15 -18.94
CA LYS A 156 -17.16 -26.77 -20.04
C LYS A 156 -17.80 -26.45 -21.40
N LYS A 157 -17.45 -25.32 -22.02
CA LYS A 157 -17.60 -25.08 -23.48
C LYS A 157 -16.93 -23.75 -23.86
N ASP A 158 -15.60 -23.68 -23.80
CA ASP A 158 -14.83 -22.57 -24.41
C ASP A 158 -13.34 -22.92 -24.59
N THR A 159 -13.05 -24.18 -24.92
CA THR A 159 -11.68 -24.68 -25.13
C THR A 159 -11.18 -24.58 -26.57
N GLU A 160 -12.02 -24.20 -27.54
CA GLU A 160 -11.58 -24.03 -28.94
C GLU A 160 -11.25 -22.58 -29.31
N THR A 161 -11.86 -21.58 -28.65
CA THR A 161 -11.65 -20.17 -28.98
C THR A 161 -10.42 -19.55 -28.29
N LYS A 162 -9.85 -20.23 -27.27
CA LYS A 162 -8.59 -19.82 -26.62
C LYS A 162 -7.34 -20.34 -27.32
N LYS A 163 -7.44 -21.41 -28.12
CA LYS A 163 -6.30 -21.93 -28.91
C LYS A 163 -5.94 -20.96 -30.04
N LYS A 164 -6.96 -20.39 -30.69
CA LYS A 164 -6.81 -19.37 -31.74
C LYS A 164 -6.26 -18.02 -31.30
N LYS A 165 -6.24 -17.73 -29.99
CA LYS A 165 -5.74 -16.45 -29.44
C LYS A 165 -4.34 -16.54 -28.86
N LYS A 166 -3.81 -17.77 -28.71
CA LYS A 166 -2.44 -18.04 -28.26
C LYS A 166 -1.48 -18.25 -29.44
N GLU A 167 -2.01 -18.63 -30.61
CA GLU A 167 -1.25 -18.80 -31.87
C GLU A 167 -1.01 -17.49 -32.65
N GLU A 168 -1.53 -16.34 -32.20
CA GLU A 168 -1.26 -15.02 -32.83
C GLU A 168 -0.18 -14.18 -32.11
N GLU A 169 0.47 -14.70 -31.05
CA GLU A 169 1.45 -13.95 -30.26
C GLU A 169 2.93 -14.31 -30.50
N GLU A 170 3.23 -15.26 -31.38
CA GLU A 170 4.60 -15.49 -31.87
C GLU A 170 4.76 -14.80 -33.22
N GLN A 171 5.42 -13.64 -33.21
CA GLN A 171 6.06 -13.09 -34.40
C GLN A 171 7.56 -13.10 -34.14
N GLU A 172 8.27 -13.88 -34.96
CA GLU A 172 9.72 -13.96 -35.06
C GLU A 172 10.35 -12.57 -34.96
N GLU A 173 11.08 -12.33 -33.86
CA GLU A 173 11.94 -11.17 -33.72
C GLU A 173 13.17 -11.38 -34.60
N GLU A 174 13.17 -10.83 -35.81
CA GLU A 174 14.33 -10.76 -36.70
C GLU A 174 15.36 -9.74 -36.14
N TYR A 175 15.93 -10.03 -34.96
CA TYR A 175 16.91 -9.20 -34.29
C TYR A 175 17.89 -10.08 -33.47
N PRO A 176 19.22 -9.85 -33.53
CA PRO A 176 20.16 -10.64 -32.74
C PRO A 176 19.79 -10.53 -31.25
N PRO A 177 19.57 -11.65 -30.53
CA PRO A 177 19.23 -11.62 -29.11
C PRO A 177 20.24 -10.76 -28.35
N PHE A 178 19.80 -9.94 -27.40
CA PHE A 178 20.72 -9.06 -26.64
C PHE A 178 21.86 -9.85 -25.97
N ALA A 179 21.61 -11.12 -25.66
CA ALA A 179 22.56 -12.09 -25.13
C ALA A 179 23.75 -12.39 -26.07
N THR A 180 23.63 -12.13 -27.36
CA THR A 180 24.71 -12.35 -28.34
C THR A 180 25.70 -11.18 -28.42
N VAL A 181 25.39 -10.03 -27.79
CA VAL A 181 26.24 -8.83 -27.84
C VAL A 181 27.34 -8.90 -26.78
N LYS A 182 28.59 -8.62 -27.19
CA LYS A 182 29.76 -8.51 -26.28
C LYS A 182 30.13 -7.04 -26.06
N TYR A 183 30.69 -6.72 -24.91
CA TYR A 183 31.04 -5.35 -24.53
C TYR A 183 32.53 -5.23 -24.23
N GLU A 184 33.20 -4.26 -24.84
CA GLU A 184 34.56 -3.87 -24.46
C GLU A 184 34.47 -2.79 -23.37
N VAL A 185 34.94 -3.13 -22.19
CA VAL A 185 34.89 -2.30 -20.98
C VAL A 185 36.31 -1.95 -20.51
N ILE A 186 36.47 -0.81 -19.85
CA ILE A 186 37.73 -0.42 -19.20
C ILE A 186 37.49 -0.23 -17.71
N GLU A 187 38.43 -0.72 -16.90
CA GLU A 187 38.43 -0.49 -15.45
C GLU A 187 38.45 1.01 -15.15
N THR A 188 37.53 1.44 -14.29
CA THR A 188 37.43 2.85 -13.86
C THR A 188 38.58 3.18 -12.90
N ASP A 189 38.91 2.24 -12.02
CA ASP A 189 40.05 2.29 -11.11
C ASP A 189 40.91 1.01 -11.26
N PRO A 190 42.22 1.12 -11.58
CA PRO A 190 43.09 -0.06 -11.67
C PRO A 190 43.33 -0.68 -10.30
N TRP A 191 43.11 -1.99 -10.17
CA TRP A 191 43.40 -2.74 -8.94
C TRP A 191 44.89 -2.64 -8.52
N ASP A 192 45.79 -2.40 -9.49
CA ASP A 192 47.24 -2.40 -9.31
C ASP A 192 47.80 -0.97 -9.22
N TYR A 193 46.92 0.04 -9.23
CA TYR A 193 47.25 1.47 -9.26
C TYR A 193 48.23 1.88 -10.38
N LYS A 194 48.34 1.07 -11.44
CA LYS A 194 49.31 1.29 -12.53
C LYS A 194 48.65 1.55 -13.87
N GLU A 195 47.80 0.64 -14.35
CA GLU A 195 47.21 0.75 -15.70
C GLU A 195 45.77 0.23 -15.74
N CYS A 196 44.82 1.05 -16.18
CA CYS A 196 43.44 0.63 -16.46
C CYS A 196 43.45 -0.40 -17.60
N LYS A 197 43.02 -1.63 -17.32
CA LYS A 197 42.96 -2.69 -18.35
C LYS A 197 41.62 -2.69 -19.06
N LYS A 198 41.65 -3.09 -20.33
CA LYS A 198 40.46 -3.30 -21.15
C LYS A 198 40.09 -4.77 -21.15
N HIS A 199 38.80 -5.05 -21.00
CA HIS A 199 38.24 -6.40 -20.97
C HIS A 199 37.10 -6.52 -21.97
N ILE A 200 36.92 -7.71 -22.53
CA ILE A 200 35.76 -8.05 -23.35
C ILE A 200 34.89 -8.98 -22.50
N VAL A 201 33.65 -8.56 -22.26
CA VAL A 201 32.69 -9.27 -21.41
C VAL A 201 31.43 -9.62 -22.19
N THR A 202 30.82 -10.76 -21.86
CA THR A 202 29.50 -11.18 -22.39
C THR A 202 28.37 -10.55 -21.58
N TRP A 203 27.13 -10.73 -22.03
CA TRP A 203 25.94 -10.20 -21.35
C TRP A 203 25.77 -10.69 -19.90
N GLU A 204 26.21 -11.90 -19.56
CA GLU A 204 26.16 -12.47 -18.19
C GLU A 204 27.21 -11.84 -17.27
N GLN A 205 28.26 -11.27 -17.85
CA GLN A 205 29.43 -10.75 -17.16
C GLN A 205 29.40 -9.23 -16.98
N ILE A 206 28.27 -8.57 -17.26
CA ILE A 206 28.11 -7.13 -17.18
C ILE A 206 26.76 -6.78 -16.56
N ARG A 207 26.72 -5.81 -15.66
CA ARG A 207 25.47 -5.30 -15.05
C ARG A 207 25.55 -3.81 -14.73
N ARG A 208 24.39 -3.17 -14.60
CA ARG A 208 24.32 -1.80 -14.07
C ARG A 208 24.39 -1.84 -12.55
N ASN A 209 25.01 -0.82 -11.96
CA ASN A 209 24.94 -0.59 -10.52
C ASN A 209 23.50 -0.60 -10.01
N LYS A 210 23.26 -1.30 -8.89
CA LYS A 210 21.90 -1.50 -8.33
C LYS A 210 21.23 -0.14 -8.13
N GLY A 211 20.03 -0.02 -8.68
CA GLY A 211 19.22 1.20 -8.55
C GLY A 211 19.57 2.34 -9.52
N VAL A 212 20.55 2.24 -10.44
CA VAL A 212 20.85 3.33 -11.39
C VAL A 212 19.68 3.58 -12.37
N PHE A 213 19.14 2.52 -12.96
CA PHE A 213 18.04 2.57 -13.93
C PHE A 213 16.95 1.55 -13.59
N THR A 214 15.94 1.96 -12.82
CA THR A 214 14.78 1.12 -12.45
C THR A 214 13.56 1.40 -13.32
N ARG A 215 12.57 0.51 -13.26
CA ARG A 215 11.29 0.65 -13.96
C ARG A 215 10.57 1.95 -13.57
N GLU A 216 10.59 2.32 -12.30
CA GLU A 216 9.97 3.54 -11.74
C GLU A 216 10.71 4.78 -12.22
N LYS A 217 12.04 4.72 -12.29
CA LYS A 217 12.87 5.83 -12.81
C LYS A 217 12.61 6.06 -14.29
N CYS A 218 12.53 4.99 -15.10
CA CYS A 218 12.12 5.08 -16.49
C CYS A 218 10.72 5.71 -16.61
N LYS A 219 9.76 5.23 -15.81
CA LYS A 219 8.38 5.73 -15.76
C LYS A 219 8.30 7.20 -15.38
N LEU A 220 9.07 7.68 -14.42
CA LEU A 220 9.07 9.11 -14.06
C LEU A 220 9.75 9.97 -15.12
N PHE A 221 10.83 9.46 -15.73
CA PHE A 221 11.59 10.17 -16.75
C PHE A 221 10.77 10.36 -18.03
N LEU A 222 10.13 9.29 -18.52
CA LEU A 222 9.27 9.34 -19.70
C LEU A 222 8.05 10.24 -19.47
N LYS A 223 7.46 10.23 -18.28
CA LYS A 223 6.27 11.03 -17.95
C LYS A 223 6.51 12.53 -18.11
N GLN A 224 7.73 12.99 -17.83
CA GLN A 224 8.13 14.37 -18.08
C GLN A 224 8.39 14.65 -19.56
N ALA A 225 8.82 13.64 -20.32
CA ALA A 225 9.26 13.77 -21.70
C ALA A 225 8.13 13.62 -22.75
N VAL A 226 7.06 12.87 -22.44
CA VAL A 226 5.98 12.55 -23.39
C VAL A 226 4.72 13.38 -23.19
N GLN A 227 3.91 13.48 -24.24
CA GLN A 227 2.58 14.08 -24.25
C GLN A 227 1.64 13.22 -25.12
N LEU A 228 0.35 13.27 -24.84
CA LEU A 228 -0.64 12.55 -25.65
C LEU A 228 -0.95 13.32 -26.93
N SER A 229 -0.67 12.71 -28.08
CA SER A 229 -0.99 13.27 -29.41
C SER A 229 -2.50 13.29 -29.67
N PRO A 230 -3.03 14.21 -30.50
CA PRO A 230 -4.41 14.16 -31.00
C PRO A 230 -4.78 12.85 -31.71
N SER A 231 -3.79 12.11 -32.23
CA SER A 231 -3.96 10.77 -32.79
C SER A 231 -4.17 9.67 -31.74
N GLY A 232 -4.03 10.01 -30.44
CA GLY A 232 -4.29 9.12 -29.32
C GLY A 232 -3.13 8.20 -28.92
N PHE A 233 -1.90 8.54 -29.35
CA PHE A 233 -0.66 7.87 -28.97
C PHE A 233 0.23 8.79 -28.14
N TRP A 234 1.02 8.22 -27.24
CA TRP A 234 2.04 8.97 -26.50
C TRP A 234 3.24 9.28 -27.41
N VAL A 235 3.58 10.56 -27.51
CA VAL A 235 4.69 11.07 -28.34
C VAL A 235 5.57 11.99 -27.53
N LEU A 236 6.86 12.13 -27.89
CA LEU A 236 7.77 13.05 -27.21
C LEU A 236 7.36 14.51 -27.42
N LYS A 237 7.49 15.32 -26.37
CA LYS A 237 7.29 16.77 -26.44
C LYS A 237 8.33 17.39 -27.39
N GLU A 238 7.91 18.33 -28.23
CA GLU A 238 8.80 19.02 -29.18
C GLU A 238 10.00 19.70 -28.49
N LYS A 239 9.78 20.28 -27.30
CA LYS A 239 10.83 20.87 -26.47
C LYS A 239 11.94 19.88 -26.12
N VAL A 240 11.58 18.62 -25.86
CA VAL A 240 12.51 17.55 -25.49
C VAL A 240 13.28 17.06 -26.71
N ILE A 241 12.59 16.92 -27.85
CA ILE A 241 13.22 16.57 -29.13
C ILE A 241 14.31 17.59 -29.51
N GLY A 242 14.01 18.89 -29.34
CA GLY A 242 14.96 19.98 -29.55
C GLY A 242 16.11 19.98 -28.55
N ALA A 243 15.82 19.84 -27.26
CA ALA A 243 16.84 19.88 -26.18
C ALA A 243 17.87 18.75 -26.29
N TYR A 244 17.44 17.55 -26.67
CA TYR A 244 18.31 16.38 -26.80
C TYR A 244 18.79 16.11 -28.24
N LYS A 245 18.46 17.01 -29.19
CA LYS A 245 18.83 16.91 -30.61
C LYS A 245 18.58 15.49 -31.16
N LEU A 246 17.38 14.96 -30.93
CA LEU A 246 17.05 13.57 -31.29
C LEU A 246 16.93 13.37 -32.80
N LYS A 247 16.59 14.42 -33.56
CA LYS A 247 16.51 14.37 -35.03
C LYS A 247 17.87 14.19 -35.72
N GLU A 248 18.97 14.53 -35.04
CA GLU A 248 20.33 14.38 -35.56
C GLU A 248 20.92 13.00 -35.23
N MET A 249 20.22 12.20 -34.40
CA MET A 249 20.67 10.89 -33.94
C MET A 249 20.25 9.82 -34.96
N GLN A 250 21.19 8.98 -35.37
CA GLN A 250 20.91 7.78 -36.16
C GLN A 250 20.88 6.57 -35.24
N TYR A 251 19.95 5.64 -35.48
CA TYR A 251 19.79 4.44 -34.67
C TYR A 251 21.09 3.63 -34.57
N SER A 252 21.75 3.40 -35.71
CA SER A 252 23.00 2.64 -35.82
C SER A 252 24.21 3.23 -35.06
N ASN A 253 24.14 4.50 -34.65
CA ASN A 253 25.23 5.15 -33.91
C ASN A 253 25.13 4.92 -32.39
N VAL A 254 24.03 4.35 -31.91
CA VAL A 254 23.65 4.32 -30.49
C VAL A 254 23.18 2.93 -30.09
N PHE A 255 22.43 2.31 -30.99
CA PHE A 255 21.88 0.98 -30.86
C PHE A 255 22.54 0.05 -31.85
N VAL A 256 22.57 -1.19 -31.43
CA VAL A 256 23.12 -2.30 -32.17
C VAL A 256 21.99 -2.92 -33.00
N GLY A 257 22.28 -3.46 -34.19
CA GLY A 257 21.29 -4.14 -35.04
C GLY A 257 20.30 -3.21 -35.77
N ASP A 258 19.13 -3.74 -36.12
CA ASP A 258 18.05 -3.01 -36.78
C ASP A 258 17.06 -2.37 -35.78
N PRO A 259 16.36 -1.28 -36.15
CA PRO A 259 15.39 -0.63 -35.26
C PRO A 259 14.27 -1.57 -34.77
N PRO A 260 13.91 -1.56 -33.47
CA PRO A 260 12.84 -2.40 -32.96
C PRO A 260 11.50 -2.04 -33.59
N LYS A 261 10.72 -3.06 -33.93
CA LYS A 261 9.33 -2.93 -34.36
C LYS A 261 8.41 -3.18 -33.17
N PHE A 262 8.11 -2.13 -32.40
CA PHE A 262 7.18 -2.24 -31.27
C PHE A 262 5.75 -2.52 -31.72
N ARG A 263 5.02 -3.35 -30.96
CA ARG A 263 3.60 -3.66 -31.20
C ARG A 263 2.75 -2.39 -31.11
N GLU A 264 2.04 -2.06 -32.18
CA GLU A 264 1.09 -0.94 -32.17
C GLU A 264 -0.19 -1.35 -31.42
N THR A 265 -0.65 -0.55 -30.46
CA THR A 265 -1.97 -0.76 -29.82
C THR A 265 -2.99 0.27 -30.32
N PRO A 266 -4.18 -0.16 -30.80
CA PRO A 266 -5.18 0.77 -31.30
C PRO A 266 -5.69 1.69 -30.19
N SER A 267 -5.61 3.01 -30.44
CA SER A 267 -6.07 4.01 -29.48
C SER A 267 -7.59 3.96 -29.30
N LYS A 268 -8.07 3.81 -28.05
CA LYS A 268 -9.46 4.15 -27.71
C LYS A 268 -9.57 5.67 -27.77
N LYS A 269 -10.24 6.18 -28.81
CA LYS A 269 -10.58 7.60 -28.95
C LYS A 269 -11.08 8.15 -27.60
N LEU A 270 -10.49 9.25 -27.15
CA LEU A 270 -10.91 9.96 -25.93
C LEU A 270 -12.41 10.27 -25.98
N PRO A 271 -13.13 10.21 -24.83
CA PRO A 271 -14.49 10.71 -24.73
C PRO A 271 -14.55 12.18 -25.18
N VAL A 272 -15.63 12.52 -25.87
CA VAL A 272 -15.91 13.81 -26.53
C VAL A 272 -15.91 15.03 -25.57
N SER A 273 -15.72 14.85 -24.26
CA SER A 273 -15.85 15.89 -23.24
C SER A 273 -14.68 16.87 -23.13
N LEU A 274 -13.54 16.64 -23.80
CA LEU A 274 -12.32 17.45 -23.64
C LEU A 274 -11.90 18.24 -24.90
N ASN A 275 -12.76 18.37 -25.92
CA ASN A 275 -12.41 19.07 -27.16
C ASN A 275 -13.31 20.32 -27.39
N PRO A 276 -12.79 21.56 -27.23
CA PRO A 276 -13.59 22.79 -27.34
C PRO A 276 -14.13 23.10 -28.76
N MET A 277 -13.57 22.50 -29.82
CA MET A 277 -13.88 22.86 -31.21
C MET A 277 -15.03 22.08 -31.87
N LYS A 278 -15.68 21.13 -31.19
CA LYS A 278 -16.82 20.38 -31.77
C LYS A 278 -18.18 20.65 -31.12
N LYS A 279 -18.25 21.61 -30.19
CA LYS A 279 -19.52 22.08 -29.60
C LYS A 279 -20.32 22.98 -30.55
N GLU A 280 -19.66 23.68 -31.47
CA GLU A 280 -20.33 24.57 -32.44
C GLU A 280 -20.96 23.83 -33.63
N ALA A 281 -20.43 22.68 -34.04
CA ALA A 281 -20.94 21.93 -35.19
C ALA A 281 -22.25 21.16 -34.89
N THR A 282 -22.46 20.73 -33.64
CA THR A 282 -23.66 20.01 -33.21
C THR A 282 -24.80 20.92 -32.77
N GLU A 283 -24.50 22.14 -32.29
CA GLU A 283 -25.49 23.20 -32.06
C GLU A 283 -26.09 23.74 -33.38
N ARG A 284 -25.28 23.84 -34.44
CA ARG A 284 -25.71 24.35 -35.77
C ARG A 284 -26.73 23.42 -36.45
N LYS A 285 -26.55 22.11 -36.35
CA LYS A 285 -27.47 21.10 -36.93
C LYS A 285 -28.79 20.94 -36.16
N LYS A 286 -28.85 21.41 -34.91
CA LYS A 286 -30.06 21.39 -34.07
C LYS A 286 -30.91 22.66 -34.25
N ARG A 287 -30.32 23.76 -34.72
CA ARG A 287 -31.02 24.99 -35.12
C ARG A 287 -31.67 24.87 -36.50
N GLU A 288 -31.01 24.23 -37.46
CA GLU A 288 -31.55 24.03 -38.83
C GLU A 288 -32.78 23.11 -38.88
N ARG A 289 -32.97 22.22 -37.91
CA ARG A 289 -34.14 21.31 -37.85
C ARG A 289 -35.36 21.92 -37.13
N LYS A 290 -35.20 23.10 -36.51
CA LYS A 290 -36.26 23.80 -35.77
C LYS A 290 -36.89 24.94 -36.59
N GLU A 291 -36.26 25.38 -37.67
CA GLU A 291 -36.78 26.43 -38.58
C GLU A 291 -37.58 25.88 -39.78
N ALA A 292 -37.64 24.55 -39.96
CA ALA A 292 -38.38 23.92 -41.06
C ALA A 292 -39.82 23.47 -40.69
N ARG A 293 -40.34 23.84 -39.51
CA ARG A 293 -41.67 23.39 -39.05
C ARG A 293 -42.58 24.53 -38.54
N GLU A 294 -42.39 25.74 -39.05
CA GLU A 294 -43.33 26.85 -38.87
C GLU A 294 -43.40 27.66 -40.16
N LYS A 295 -44.24 27.19 -41.12
CA LYS A 295 -44.91 27.99 -42.17
C LYS A 295 -45.67 27.05 -43.11
N GLY A 296 -46.99 27.17 -43.12
CA GLY A 296 -47.85 26.55 -44.14
C GLY A 296 -49.24 26.20 -43.61
N GLU A 297 -50.08 27.21 -43.38
CA GLU A 297 -51.54 27.04 -43.34
C GLU A 297 -52.21 28.01 -44.33
N ALA A 298 -53.37 27.55 -44.82
CA ALA A 298 -54.38 28.14 -45.71
C ALA A 298 -54.08 28.10 -47.23
N ASP A 299 -54.91 27.42 -48.04
CA ASP A 299 -56.25 27.92 -48.38
C ASP A 299 -57.17 26.86 -49.08
N GLU A 300 -58.45 27.21 -49.15
CA GLU A 300 -59.70 26.46 -49.34
C GLU A 300 -60.07 25.78 -50.70
N GLU A 301 -61.02 24.82 -50.55
CA GLU A 301 -62.28 24.56 -51.31
C GLU A 301 -62.43 23.59 -52.53
N LYS A 302 -63.46 22.71 -52.35
CA LYS A 302 -64.59 22.29 -53.23
C LYS A 302 -64.54 20.99 -54.10
N LYS A 303 -65.35 19.98 -53.71
CA LYS A 303 -66.69 19.54 -54.27
C LYS A 303 -66.96 18.01 -54.34
N LYS A 304 -68.08 17.62 -53.68
CA LYS A 304 -69.23 16.74 -54.07
C LYS A 304 -69.13 15.20 -54.16
N GLY A 305 -70.00 14.54 -53.37
CA GLY A 305 -71.08 13.67 -53.90
C GLY A 305 -71.47 12.41 -53.10
N ARG A 306 -72.68 12.37 -52.49
CA ARG A 306 -73.51 11.13 -52.33
C ARG A 306 -75.02 11.45 -52.08
N PRO A 307 -75.97 10.56 -52.44
CA PRO A 307 -77.41 10.86 -52.67
C PRO A 307 -78.35 10.62 -51.44
N PRO A 308 -79.67 10.92 -51.52
CA PRO A 308 -80.47 11.47 -50.41
C PRO A 308 -81.54 10.53 -49.79
N MET A 309 -82.15 10.97 -48.66
CA MET A 309 -83.44 10.48 -48.12
C MET A 309 -84.18 11.60 -47.33
N SER A 310 -85.52 11.53 -47.26
CA SER A 310 -86.51 12.62 -47.08
C SER A 310 -86.53 13.40 -45.74
N GLU A 311 -87.11 14.61 -45.78
CA GLU A 311 -86.81 15.77 -44.92
C GLU A 311 -87.63 15.92 -43.61
N GLU A 312 -88.88 15.45 -43.49
CA GLU A 312 -89.74 15.88 -42.38
C GLU A 312 -89.59 15.11 -41.05
N GLU A 313 -89.24 13.82 -41.07
CA GLU A 313 -89.00 13.04 -39.83
C GLU A 313 -87.62 13.32 -39.20
N ARG A 314 -86.70 13.89 -40.00
CA ARG A 314 -85.30 14.07 -39.64
C ARG A 314 -85.06 15.36 -38.86
N GLU A 315 -85.92 16.38 -38.97
CA GLU A 315 -85.76 17.64 -38.24
C GLU A 315 -86.23 17.56 -36.78
N ALA A 316 -87.34 16.85 -36.51
CA ALA A 316 -87.87 16.72 -35.15
C ALA A 316 -86.97 15.83 -34.26
N LYS A 317 -86.52 14.70 -34.81
CA LYS A 317 -85.59 13.78 -34.10
C LYS A 317 -84.22 14.41 -33.87
N LYS A 318 -83.75 15.25 -34.80
CA LYS A 318 -82.44 15.93 -34.72
C LYS A 318 -82.42 17.10 -33.74
N LYS A 319 -83.56 17.71 -33.42
CA LYS A 319 -83.65 18.76 -32.37
C LYS A 319 -83.63 18.16 -30.97
N LEU A 320 -84.44 17.12 -30.72
CA LEU A 320 -84.48 16.43 -29.41
C LEU A 320 -83.14 15.74 -29.07
N LEU A 321 -82.52 15.05 -30.02
CA LEU A 321 -81.18 14.46 -29.84
C LEU A 321 -80.05 15.50 -29.70
N LYS A 322 -80.25 16.74 -30.17
CA LYS A 322 -79.26 17.81 -30.05
C LYS A 322 -79.31 18.43 -28.66
N GLU A 323 -80.50 18.68 -28.12
CA GLU A 323 -80.65 19.19 -26.75
C GLU A 323 -80.22 18.17 -25.68
N GLU A 324 -80.51 16.88 -25.86
CA GLU A 324 -80.07 15.81 -24.96
C GLU A 324 -78.55 15.57 -25.03
N LYS A 325 -77.96 15.60 -26.24
CA LYS A 325 -76.49 15.59 -26.41
C LYS A 325 -75.83 16.82 -25.80
N ASP A 326 -76.41 18.01 -25.96
CA ASP A 326 -75.87 19.26 -25.40
C ASP A 326 -75.99 19.33 -23.86
N GLY A 327 -76.93 18.59 -23.27
CA GLY A 327 -77.04 18.39 -21.82
C GLY A 327 -75.96 17.44 -21.28
N ILE A 328 -75.82 16.26 -21.89
CA ILE A 328 -74.81 15.24 -21.52
C ILE A 328 -73.38 15.77 -21.74
N LEU A 329 -73.16 16.57 -22.79
CA LEU A 329 -71.85 17.20 -23.07
C LEU A 329 -71.48 18.25 -22.01
N ARG A 330 -72.45 19.01 -21.50
CA ARG A 330 -72.23 19.98 -20.41
C ARG A 330 -71.95 19.28 -19.07
N GLU A 331 -72.62 18.17 -18.80
CA GLU A 331 -72.42 17.39 -17.58
C GLU A 331 -71.08 16.63 -17.59
N LYS A 332 -70.71 15.99 -18.71
CA LYS A 332 -69.37 15.41 -18.92
C LYS A 332 -68.26 16.45 -18.86
N GLY A 333 -68.50 17.67 -19.35
CA GLY A 333 -67.56 18.79 -19.27
C GLY A 333 -67.22 19.15 -17.81
N LYS A 334 -68.24 19.27 -16.96
CA LYS A 334 -68.09 19.54 -15.52
C LYS A 334 -67.35 18.43 -14.79
N LEU A 335 -67.70 17.16 -15.06
CA LEU A 335 -67.04 16.01 -14.44
C LEU A 335 -65.54 15.91 -14.84
N ARG A 336 -65.21 16.22 -16.11
CA ARG A 336 -63.83 16.23 -16.61
C ARG A 336 -63.01 17.36 -15.99
N GLU A 337 -63.64 18.50 -15.72
CA GLU A 337 -63.00 19.65 -15.08
C GLU A 337 -62.76 19.42 -13.58
N GLU A 338 -63.69 18.80 -12.87
CA GLU A 338 -63.50 18.36 -11.47
C GLU A 338 -62.41 17.28 -11.33
N LEU A 339 -62.38 16.28 -12.23
CA LEU A 339 -61.36 15.24 -12.23
C LEU A 339 -59.96 15.83 -12.49
N LYS A 340 -59.87 16.81 -13.41
CA LYS A 340 -58.62 17.53 -13.70
C LYS A 340 -58.14 18.33 -12.49
N GLN A 341 -59.05 19.00 -11.77
CA GLN A 341 -58.71 19.72 -10.54
C GLN A 341 -58.25 18.79 -9.40
N ARG A 342 -58.83 17.60 -9.25
CA ARG A 342 -58.36 16.59 -8.28
C ARG A 342 -56.96 16.08 -8.60
N LEU A 343 -56.70 15.71 -9.86
CA LEU A 343 -55.39 15.25 -10.33
C LEU A 343 -54.30 16.33 -10.20
N GLU A 344 -54.66 17.61 -10.34
CA GLU A 344 -53.76 18.74 -10.20
C GLU A 344 -53.40 18.99 -8.72
N LYS A 345 -54.36 18.88 -7.81
CA LYS A 345 -54.13 18.93 -6.35
C LYS A 345 -53.27 17.77 -5.85
N GLU A 346 -53.55 16.54 -6.28
CA GLU A 346 -52.78 15.35 -5.90
C GLU A 346 -51.32 15.42 -6.42
N LYS A 347 -51.11 15.94 -7.63
CA LYS A 347 -49.76 16.22 -8.17
C LYS A 347 -49.03 17.29 -7.38
N GLU A 348 -49.75 18.27 -6.82
CA GLU A 348 -49.17 19.33 -6.00
C GLU A 348 -48.78 18.82 -4.61
N GLU A 349 -49.62 18.00 -3.97
CA GLU A 349 -49.33 17.33 -2.69
C GLU A 349 -48.14 16.38 -2.80
N ARG A 350 -48.10 15.54 -3.85
CA ARG A 350 -46.98 14.63 -4.12
C ARG A 350 -45.67 15.36 -4.46
N LYS A 351 -45.74 16.59 -4.97
CA LYS A 351 -44.55 17.46 -5.14
C LYS A 351 -44.07 18.00 -3.80
N LYS A 352 -44.97 18.45 -2.93
CA LYS A 352 -44.65 18.95 -1.59
C LYS A 352 -44.02 17.85 -0.72
N GLU A 353 -44.58 16.64 -0.73
CA GLU A 353 -44.05 15.49 -0.01
C GLU A 353 -42.64 15.08 -0.49
N ARG A 354 -42.38 15.14 -1.80
CA ARG A 354 -41.04 14.88 -2.38
C ARG A 354 -40.01 15.94 -2.00
N GLU A 355 -40.41 17.20 -1.89
CA GLU A 355 -39.53 18.27 -1.43
C GLU A 355 -39.17 18.09 0.05
N ILE A 356 -40.15 17.73 0.90
CA ILE A 356 -39.93 17.41 2.33
C ILE A 356 -38.93 16.25 2.49
N ILE A 357 -39.15 15.11 1.81
CA ILE A 357 -38.25 13.95 1.88
C ILE A 357 -36.83 14.27 1.37
N LYS A 358 -36.72 15.15 0.37
CA LYS A 358 -35.44 15.58 -0.19
C LYS A 358 -34.70 16.52 0.75
N GLU A 359 -35.43 17.38 1.46
CA GLU A 359 -34.91 18.26 2.50
C GLU A 359 -34.45 17.47 3.72
N GLU A 360 -35.23 16.50 4.20
CA GLU A 360 -34.84 15.59 5.28
C GLU A 360 -33.57 14.80 4.93
N ARG A 361 -33.47 14.26 3.71
CA ARG A 361 -32.24 13.58 3.26
C ARG A 361 -31.04 14.52 3.16
N ARG A 362 -31.25 15.80 2.76
CA ARG A 362 -30.18 16.81 2.74
C ARG A 362 -29.70 17.08 4.16
N LEU A 363 -30.63 17.27 5.11
CA LEU A 363 -30.33 17.49 6.52
C LEU A 363 -29.58 16.29 7.12
N GLN A 364 -30.01 15.06 6.84
CA GLN A 364 -29.32 13.85 7.29
C GLN A 364 -27.90 13.74 6.71
N GLN A 365 -27.70 14.09 5.44
CA GLN A 365 -26.37 14.11 4.83
C GLN A 365 -25.49 15.21 5.41
N GLU A 366 -26.05 16.39 5.71
CA GLU A 366 -25.35 17.48 6.39
C GLU A 366 -24.98 17.09 7.81
N TYR A 367 -25.91 16.51 8.58
CA TYR A 367 -25.67 15.95 9.91
C TYR A 367 -24.58 14.88 9.91
N ILE A 368 -24.59 13.93 8.96
CA ILE A 368 -23.54 12.90 8.86
C ILE A 368 -22.19 13.53 8.46
N LYS A 369 -22.17 14.56 7.61
CA LYS A 369 -20.93 15.29 7.26
C LYS A 369 -20.38 16.04 8.45
N GLU A 370 -21.24 16.67 9.24
CA GLU A 370 -20.89 17.40 10.45
C GLU A 370 -20.45 16.45 11.57
N TRP A 371 -21.09 15.28 11.68
CA TRP A 371 -20.68 14.19 12.56
C TRP A 371 -19.32 13.59 12.21
N ARG A 372 -19.00 13.49 10.90
CA ARG A 372 -17.70 13.00 10.41
C ARG A 372 -16.61 14.07 10.40
N ARG A 373 -16.94 15.33 10.70
CA ARG A 373 -15.96 16.40 10.82
C ARG A 373 -15.02 16.05 11.98
N ALA A 374 -13.73 16.36 11.87
CA ALA A 374 -12.85 16.30 13.03
C ALA A 374 -13.35 17.30 14.07
N ARG A 375 -13.70 16.82 15.26
CA ARG A 375 -14.17 17.61 16.40
C ARG A 375 -13.20 17.42 17.56
N GLU A 376 -13.18 18.39 18.46
CA GLU A 376 -12.47 18.22 19.72
C GLU A 376 -13.22 17.15 20.53
N ASP A 377 -12.51 16.31 21.27
CA ASP A 377 -13.10 15.15 21.93
C ASP A 377 -14.22 15.58 22.90
N LEU A 378 -14.09 16.65 23.70
CA LEU A 378 -15.18 17.12 24.58
C LEU A 378 -16.44 17.62 23.85
N ASP A 379 -16.40 17.82 22.53
CA ASP A 379 -17.59 18.12 21.72
C ASP A 379 -18.36 16.84 21.31
N CYS A 380 -17.85 15.65 21.65
CA CYS A 380 -18.49 14.37 21.37
C CYS A 380 -19.48 14.00 22.49
N GLU A 381 -20.75 13.80 22.12
CA GLU A 381 -21.85 13.50 23.05
C GLU A 381 -21.82 12.06 23.60
N ASP A 382 -20.98 11.17 23.06
CA ASP A 382 -20.93 9.73 23.36
C ASP A 382 -19.77 9.32 24.28
N HIS A 383 -19.14 10.28 24.94
CA HIS A 383 -18.05 10.04 25.88
C HIS A 383 -18.49 9.23 27.10
N LYS A 384 -17.63 8.28 27.50
CA LYS A 384 -17.74 7.53 28.74
C LYS A 384 -16.50 7.78 29.57
N ASP A 385 -16.69 8.08 30.84
CA ASP A 385 -15.58 8.21 31.78
C ASP A 385 -14.81 6.89 31.88
N LEU A 386 -13.48 6.99 31.84
CA LEU A 386 -12.62 5.85 32.14
C LEU A 386 -12.80 5.45 33.60
N PRO A 387 -12.65 4.16 33.94
CA PRO A 387 -12.64 3.72 35.33
C PRO A 387 -11.53 4.45 36.10
N SER A 388 -11.77 4.72 37.39
CA SER A 388 -10.76 5.31 38.27
C SER A 388 -9.54 4.40 38.35
N PRO A 389 -8.32 4.90 38.12
CA PRO A 389 -7.11 4.07 38.15
C PRO A 389 -6.87 3.52 39.56
N THR A 390 -6.50 2.24 39.64
CA THR A 390 -6.10 1.57 40.88
C THR A 390 -4.57 1.56 40.97
N PRO A 391 -3.96 1.99 42.10
CA PRO A 391 -2.51 1.92 42.26
C PRO A 391 -2.00 0.48 42.12
N VAL A 392 -0.91 0.30 41.37
CA VAL A 392 -0.24 -0.99 41.23
C VAL A 392 0.45 -1.32 42.56
N GLN A 393 0.17 -2.49 43.12
CA GLN A 393 0.85 -2.98 44.32
C GLN A 393 2.16 -3.65 43.90
N CYS A 394 3.28 -2.98 44.12
CA CYS A 394 4.62 -3.47 43.80
C CYS A 394 5.61 -3.03 44.88
N ARG A 395 6.54 -3.92 45.26
CA ARG A 395 7.65 -3.68 46.19
C ARG A 395 8.82 -2.96 45.52
N ILE A 396 8.90 -3.01 44.18
CA ILE A 396 9.95 -2.35 43.41
C ILE A 396 9.71 -0.83 43.45
N PRO A 397 10.77 -0.02 43.70
CA PRO A 397 10.64 1.43 43.71
C PRO A 397 10.09 2.00 42.39
N ASP A 398 9.24 3.02 42.47
CA ASP A 398 8.62 3.67 41.30
C ASP A 398 9.64 4.11 40.23
N ALA A 399 10.82 4.56 40.65
CA ALA A 399 11.90 4.97 39.76
C ALA A 399 12.47 3.83 38.89
N SER A 400 12.39 2.58 39.37
CA SER A 400 12.90 1.38 38.72
C SER A 400 11.80 0.50 38.11
N PHE A 401 10.53 0.88 38.30
CA PHE A 401 9.39 0.13 37.79
C PHE A 401 9.41 0.00 36.26
N GLY A 402 9.84 1.06 35.56
CA GLY A 402 10.00 1.04 34.10
C GLY A 402 11.00 -0.03 33.63
N ASP A 403 12.18 -0.07 34.25
CA ASP A 403 13.22 -1.06 33.94
C ASP A 403 12.76 -2.49 34.26
N PHE A 404 12.06 -2.65 35.37
CA PHE A 404 11.44 -3.93 35.74
C PHE A 404 10.40 -4.39 34.70
N MET A 405 9.53 -3.51 34.23
CA MET A 405 8.56 -3.84 33.19
C MET A 405 9.23 -4.16 31.86
N MET A 406 10.30 -3.44 31.49
CA MET A 406 11.07 -3.77 30.29
C MET A 406 11.69 -5.17 30.38
N LEU A 407 12.22 -5.55 31.55
CA LEU A 407 12.75 -6.89 31.79
C LEU A 407 11.68 -7.97 31.64
N LEU A 408 10.52 -7.78 32.27
CA LEU A 408 9.41 -8.73 32.18
C LEU A 408 8.92 -8.90 30.74
N GLU A 409 8.77 -7.81 29.99
CA GLU A 409 8.37 -7.85 28.59
C GLU A 409 9.43 -8.52 27.71
N PHE A 410 10.71 -8.21 27.91
CA PHE A 410 11.81 -8.80 27.13
C PHE A 410 11.84 -10.32 27.28
N ILE A 411 11.79 -10.84 28.51
CA ILE A 411 11.83 -12.29 28.79
C ILE A 411 10.66 -13.00 28.10
N ASN A 412 9.47 -12.39 28.09
CA ASN A 412 8.28 -12.98 27.47
C ASN A 412 8.28 -12.84 25.94
N ILE A 413 8.88 -11.79 25.37
CA ILE A 413 8.99 -11.59 23.91
C ILE A 413 10.05 -12.52 23.32
N PHE A 414 11.22 -12.62 23.94
CA PHE A 414 12.34 -13.45 23.51
C PHE A 414 12.31 -14.84 24.16
N TYR A 415 11.11 -15.34 24.47
CA TYR A 415 10.88 -16.63 25.13
C TYR A 415 11.54 -17.81 24.41
N GLU A 416 11.52 -17.80 23.06
CA GLU A 416 12.15 -18.84 22.23
C GLU A 416 13.67 -18.71 22.21
N LEU A 417 14.20 -17.49 22.06
CA LEU A 417 15.65 -17.21 22.05
C LEU A 417 16.31 -17.57 23.39
N LEU A 418 15.62 -17.32 24.50
CA LEU A 418 16.10 -17.64 25.85
C LEU A 418 15.84 -19.10 26.24
N GLU A 419 15.29 -19.94 25.35
CA GLU A 419 14.93 -21.33 25.62
C GLU A 419 14.09 -21.51 26.92
N LEU A 420 13.28 -20.50 27.24
CA LEU A 420 12.61 -20.38 28.53
C LEU A 420 11.59 -21.51 28.74
N ARG A 421 11.13 -22.15 27.66
CA ARG A 421 10.17 -23.25 27.68
C ARG A 421 10.59 -24.47 28.50
N ASP A 422 11.88 -24.74 28.56
CA ASP A 422 12.39 -25.92 29.23
C ASP A 422 12.44 -25.75 30.75
N VAL A 423 12.55 -24.51 31.22
CA VAL A 423 12.62 -24.15 32.65
C VAL A 423 11.28 -23.61 33.16
N TYR A 424 10.64 -22.72 32.41
CA TYR A 424 9.38 -22.05 32.75
C TYR A 424 8.36 -22.16 31.60
N PRO A 425 7.64 -23.30 31.46
CA PRO A 425 6.69 -23.53 30.36
C PRO A 425 5.53 -22.54 30.27
N GLN A 426 5.22 -21.83 31.36
CA GLN A 426 4.15 -20.82 31.44
C GLN A 426 4.69 -19.38 31.39
N GLY A 427 5.99 -19.21 31.14
CA GLY A 427 6.68 -17.93 31.28
C GLY A 427 6.95 -17.54 32.73
N ILE A 428 7.59 -16.39 32.90
CA ILE A 428 7.86 -15.78 34.21
C ILE A 428 6.77 -14.75 34.51
N SER A 429 6.10 -14.90 35.65
CA SER A 429 5.05 -13.96 36.08
C SER A 429 5.62 -12.70 36.72
N PHE A 430 4.78 -11.68 36.84
CA PHE A 430 5.11 -10.44 37.54
C PHE A 430 5.56 -10.71 38.99
N GLU A 431 4.81 -11.54 39.72
CA GLU A 431 5.07 -11.82 41.14
C GLU A 431 6.37 -12.60 41.33
N MET A 432 6.66 -13.55 40.42
CA MET A 432 7.91 -14.32 40.45
C MET A 432 9.13 -13.42 40.28
N LEU A 433 9.08 -12.54 39.28
CA LEU A 433 10.20 -11.62 39.00
C LEU A 433 10.34 -10.54 40.07
N GLU A 434 9.22 -10.00 40.58
CA GLU A 434 9.20 -9.07 41.69
C GLU A 434 9.84 -9.68 42.94
N TYR A 435 9.49 -10.92 43.26
CA TYR A 435 10.09 -11.64 44.40
C TYR A 435 11.58 -11.82 44.23
N ALA A 436 12.01 -12.31 43.08
CA ALA A 436 13.41 -12.62 42.83
C ALA A 436 14.33 -11.39 42.84
N LEU A 437 13.84 -10.22 42.44
CA LEU A 437 14.62 -8.97 42.49
C LEU A 437 14.76 -8.40 43.90
N MET A 438 13.75 -8.61 44.75
CA MET A 438 13.70 -8.06 46.11
C MET A 438 14.40 -8.95 47.13
N GLU A 439 14.37 -10.26 46.95
CA GLU A 439 15.02 -11.21 47.85
C GLU A 439 16.50 -11.43 47.51
N THR A 440 17.24 -12.00 48.45
CA THR A 440 18.68 -12.31 48.31
C THR A 440 18.95 -13.80 48.15
N GLU A 441 17.95 -14.56 47.69
CA GLU A 441 18.07 -16.00 47.49
C GLU A 441 18.97 -16.30 46.27
N VAL A 442 19.94 -17.20 46.46
CA VAL A 442 21.06 -17.43 45.51
C VAL A 442 20.67 -18.32 44.34
N ALA A 443 19.64 -19.16 44.49
CA ALA A 443 19.21 -20.14 43.49
C ALA A 443 17.69 -20.03 43.25
N ASP A 444 17.24 -18.81 42.99
CA ASP A 444 15.84 -18.48 42.70
C ASP A 444 15.70 -17.98 41.23
N VAL A 445 14.51 -17.53 40.83
CA VAL A 445 14.20 -17.07 39.45
C VAL A 445 15.22 -16.06 38.91
N LEU A 446 15.80 -15.19 39.76
CA LEU A 446 16.83 -14.23 39.34
C LEU A 446 18.10 -14.95 38.85
N ASN A 447 18.49 -16.04 39.52
CA ASN A 447 19.62 -16.86 39.10
C ASN A 447 19.36 -17.46 37.72
N ASP A 448 18.19 -18.06 37.51
CA ASP A 448 17.82 -18.63 36.22
C ASP A 448 17.77 -17.57 35.11
N VAL A 449 17.12 -16.43 35.35
CA VAL A 449 17.06 -15.33 34.36
C VAL A 449 18.46 -14.86 33.97
N LEU A 450 19.36 -14.66 34.93
CA LEU A 450 20.74 -14.26 34.65
C LEU A 450 21.49 -15.34 33.85
N GLN A 451 21.30 -16.63 34.20
CA GLN A 451 21.91 -17.72 33.47
C GLN A 451 21.41 -17.78 32.03
N LEU A 452 20.10 -17.68 31.80
CA LEU A 452 19.51 -17.69 30.46
C LEU A 452 20.00 -16.51 29.61
N LEU A 453 20.08 -15.31 30.18
CA LEU A 453 20.59 -14.12 29.46
C LEU A 453 22.08 -14.27 29.11
N VAL A 454 22.91 -14.71 30.05
CA VAL A 454 24.35 -14.91 29.81
C VAL A 454 24.59 -16.04 28.81
N GLN A 455 23.86 -17.15 28.93
CA GLN A 455 23.95 -18.26 28.00
C GLN A 455 23.53 -17.86 26.59
N ALA A 456 22.43 -17.11 26.44
CA ALA A 456 21.99 -16.58 25.15
C ALA A 456 23.07 -15.68 24.53
N ILE A 457 23.70 -14.79 25.32
CA ILE A 457 24.82 -13.97 24.85
C ILE A 457 25.99 -14.85 24.38
N PHE A 458 26.35 -15.89 25.12
CA PHE A 458 27.46 -16.77 24.74
C PHE A 458 27.17 -17.57 23.47
N THR A 459 25.95 -18.07 23.29
CA THR A 459 25.52 -18.72 22.05
C THR A 459 25.60 -17.74 20.87
N LEU A 460 25.05 -16.54 21.03
CA LEU A 460 25.08 -15.51 19.99
C LEU A 460 26.52 -15.04 19.66
N GLN A 461 27.42 -14.98 20.65
CA GLN A 461 28.84 -14.69 20.40
C GLN A 461 29.51 -15.78 19.58
N GLN A 462 29.19 -17.04 19.87
CA GLN A 462 29.76 -18.17 19.14
C GLN A 462 29.26 -18.21 17.70
N GLU A 463 27.95 -18.02 17.48
CA GLU A 463 27.36 -17.89 16.14
C GLU A 463 28.05 -16.79 15.31
N GLU A 464 28.24 -15.61 15.89
CA GLU A 464 28.93 -14.50 15.20
C GLU A 464 30.40 -14.79 14.92
N ASP A 465 31.11 -15.42 15.86
CA ASP A 465 32.52 -15.76 15.67
C ASP A 465 32.66 -16.81 14.56
N ASP A 466 31.77 -17.81 14.50
CA ASP A 466 31.72 -18.83 13.43
C ASP A 466 31.43 -18.17 12.06
N GLU A 467 30.41 -17.30 11.96
CA GLU A 467 30.06 -16.57 10.73
C GLU A 467 31.18 -15.61 10.29
N ALA A 468 31.84 -14.94 11.24
CA ALA A 468 32.97 -14.06 10.95
C ALA A 468 34.17 -14.86 10.45
N GLU A 469 34.44 -16.03 11.01
CA GLU A 469 35.49 -16.94 10.52
C GLU A 469 35.19 -17.43 9.11
N GLU A 470 33.97 -17.89 8.82
CA GLU A 470 33.55 -18.30 7.47
C GLU A 470 33.75 -17.18 6.43
N CYS A 471 33.37 -15.94 6.78
CA CYS A 471 33.57 -14.77 5.92
C CYS A 471 35.05 -14.46 5.66
N ASN A 472 35.95 -14.76 6.61
CA ASN A 472 37.38 -14.50 6.48
C ASN A 472 38.12 -15.56 5.65
N HIS A 473 37.63 -16.80 5.59
CA HIS A 473 38.23 -17.87 4.77
C HIS A 473 38.01 -17.66 3.25
N GLY A 474 37.11 -16.75 2.85
CA GLY A 474 36.79 -16.43 1.46
C GLY A 474 37.57 -15.27 0.81
N GLY A 475 38.42 -14.52 1.54
CA GLY A 475 39.13 -13.40 0.94
C GLY A 475 40.06 -12.62 1.86
N THR A 476 41.32 -12.49 1.45
CA THR A 476 42.30 -11.60 2.08
C THR A 476 41.87 -10.14 1.91
N SER A 477 41.18 -9.57 2.91
CA SER A 477 40.92 -8.12 2.98
C SER A 477 41.71 -7.49 4.14
N THR A 478 42.95 -7.09 3.85
CA THR A 478 43.72 -6.14 4.65
C THR A 478 43.25 -4.72 4.33
N GLY A 479 42.06 -4.37 4.79
CA GLY A 479 41.56 -3.00 4.81
C GLY A 479 41.31 -2.61 6.26
N VAL A 480 42.30 -1.99 6.90
CA VAL A 480 42.14 -1.38 8.22
C VAL A 480 41.14 -0.23 8.05
N MET A 481 39.95 -0.34 8.64
CA MET A 481 39.13 0.85 8.89
C MET A 481 39.89 1.68 9.93
N GLU A 482 40.61 2.70 9.48
CA GLU A 482 41.11 3.73 10.37
C GLU A 482 39.88 4.39 11.00
N SER A 483 39.76 4.22 12.32
CA SER A 483 38.83 4.98 13.16
C SER A 483 39.21 6.46 13.05
N GLU A 484 38.61 7.17 12.11
CA GLU A 484 38.64 8.63 12.09
C GLU A 484 37.97 9.12 13.38
N GLY A 485 38.78 9.64 14.31
CA GLY A 485 38.32 10.33 15.51
C GLY A 485 38.50 9.60 16.85
N SER A 486 39.62 8.90 17.07
CA SER A 486 39.80 8.10 18.29
C SER A 486 39.88 8.94 19.57
N ASP A 487 38.84 8.79 20.39
CA ASP A 487 38.82 9.20 21.79
C ASP A 487 39.81 8.35 22.60
N VAL A 488 40.81 8.97 23.22
CA VAL A 488 41.91 8.29 23.91
C VAL A 488 41.38 7.36 25.02
N ASP A 489 40.29 7.76 25.66
CA ASP A 489 39.67 7.01 26.75
C ASP A 489 39.03 5.69 26.28
N ILE A 490 38.51 5.65 25.05
CA ILE A 490 37.86 4.45 24.49
C ILE A 490 38.90 3.44 24.04
N GLN A 491 39.98 3.90 23.40
CA GLN A 491 41.07 2.99 23.03
C GLN A 491 41.70 2.33 24.25
N GLY A 492 41.87 3.09 25.34
CA GLY A 492 42.31 2.56 26.62
C GLY A 492 41.34 1.51 27.19
N ALA A 493 40.04 1.79 27.15
CA ALA A 493 39.02 0.88 27.66
C ALA A 493 38.90 -0.42 26.86
N VAL A 494 39.01 -0.33 25.52
CA VAL A 494 39.07 -1.49 24.60
C VAL A 494 40.33 -2.32 24.83
N HIS A 495 41.48 -1.68 25.08
CA HIS A 495 42.71 -2.40 25.41
C HIS A 495 42.55 -3.21 26.71
N ILE A 496 41.94 -2.64 27.74
CA ILE A 496 41.63 -3.34 28.99
C ILE A 496 40.61 -4.47 28.75
N ALA A 497 39.60 -4.23 27.91
CA ALA A 497 38.60 -5.25 27.54
C ALA A 497 39.26 -6.46 26.85
N ASN A 498 40.18 -6.21 25.92
CA ASN A 498 40.96 -7.25 25.24
C ASN A 498 41.86 -8.04 26.20
N GLN A 499 42.38 -7.42 27.25
CA GLN A 499 43.10 -8.16 28.29
C GLN A 499 42.14 -9.06 29.09
N ALA A 500 40.97 -8.53 29.46
CA ALA A 500 39.95 -9.25 30.21
C ALA A 500 39.35 -10.42 29.42
N SER A 501 39.16 -10.30 28.10
CA SER A 501 38.64 -11.39 27.27
C SER A 501 39.55 -12.62 27.25
N THR A 502 40.86 -12.43 27.40
CA THR A 502 41.84 -13.54 27.51
C THR A 502 41.95 -14.15 28.91
N TRP A 503 41.25 -13.59 29.91
CA TRP A 503 41.39 -14.00 31.31
C TRP A 503 40.99 -15.46 31.52
N SER A 504 39.80 -15.85 31.03
CA SER A 504 39.31 -17.24 31.17
C SER A 504 40.27 -18.23 30.51
N GLN A 505 40.70 -17.94 29.28
CA GLN A 505 41.63 -18.81 28.57
C GLN A 505 42.97 -18.95 29.30
N ARG A 506 43.49 -17.86 29.89
CA ARG A 506 44.78 -17.84 30.59
C ARG A 506 44.72 -18.56 31.95
N HIS A 507 43.64 -18.40 32.69
CA HIS A 507 43.56 -18.86 34.08
C HIS A 507 42.76 -20.15 34.27
N LEU A 508 41.72 -20.36 33.47
CA LEU A 508 40.87 -21.56 33.50
C LEU A 508 41.22 -22.55 32.39
N GLY A 509 42.02 -22.15 31.39
CA GLY A 509 42.43 -23.01 30.27
C GLY A 509 41.35 -23.23 29.20
N GLN A 510 40.22 -22.53 29.31
CA GLN A 510 39.06 -22.66 28.44
C GLN A 510 38.43 -21.29 28.15
N PRO A 511 37.71 -21.12 27.02
CA PRO A 511 36.96 -19.90 26.74
C PRO A 511 35.86 -19.68 27.78
N LEU A 512 35.48 -18.42 28.00
CA LEU A 512 34.50 -18.06 29.05
C LEU A 512 33.13 -18.71 28.78
N GLN A 513 32.78 -18.88 27.51
CA GLN A 513 31.56 -19.53 27.05
C GLN A 513 31.45 -21.01 27.48
N GLN A 514 32.59 -21.67 27.76
CA GLN A 514 32.65 -23.06 28.22
C GLN A 514 32.80 -23.16 29.75
N ALA A 515 32.82 -22.04 30.47
CA ALA A 515 32.87 -22.06 31.92
C ALA A 515 31.56 -22.60 32.51
N PRO A 516 31.61 -23.42 33.58
CA PRO A 516 30.39 -23.94 34.20
C PRO A 516 29.58 -22.78 34.79
N LEU A 517 28.39 -22.56 34.25
CA LEU A 517 27.48 -21.52 34.70
C LEU A 517 26.49 -22.11 35.71
N ASP A 518 26.67 -21.78 36.99
CA ASP A 518 25.81 -22.19 38.08
C ASP A 518 25.66 -21.05 39.12
N ALA A 519 24.82 -21.23 40.12
CA ALA A 519 24.56 -20.20 41.14
C ALA A 519 25.81 -19.73 41.92
N LEU A 520 26.85 -20.56 42.01
CA LEU A 520 28.10 -20.24 42.72
C LEU A 520 29.12 -19.54 41.82
N THR A 521 29.11 -19.82 40.52
CA THR A 521 30.06 -19.25 39.55
C THR A 521 29.50 -18.04 38.80
N LEU A 522 28.17 -17.88 38.75
CA LEU A 522 27.47 -16.87 37.95
C LEU A 522 28.01 -15.45 38.17
N THR A 523 28.20 -15.02 39.42
CA THR A 523 28.66 -13.65 39.71
C THR A 523 30.02 -13.36 39.07
N GLU A 524 30.97 -14.30 39.16
CA GLU A 524 32.31 -14.10 38.63
C GLU A 524 32.34 -14.21 37.11
N ILE A 525 31.59 -15.15 36.52
CA ILE A 525 31.44 -15.27 35.06
C ILE A 525 30.85 -13.99 34.48
N LEU A 526 29.78 -13.47 35.10
CA LEU A 526 29.15 -12.23 34.71
C LEU A 526 30.10 -11.04 34.83
N ARG A 527 30.88 -10.96 35.92
CA ARG A 527 31.89 -9.91 36.11
C ARG A 527 32.95 -9.95 35.02
N ILE A 528 33.46 -11.13 34.68
CA ILE A 528 34.47 -11.30 33.62
C ILE A 528 33.88 -10.94 32.26
N HIS A 529 32.65 -11.37 31.96
CA HIS A 529 31.92 -11.00 30.74
C HIS A 529 31.79 -9.48 30.59
N ILE A 530 31.33 -8.79 31.62
CA ILE A 530 31.22 -7.32 31.59
C ILE A 530 32.59 -6.67 31.43
N LEU A 531 33.64 -7.17 32.10
CA LEU A 531 35.00 -6.65 31.94
C LEU A 531 35.56 -6.87 30.53
N ALA A 532 35.19 -7.97 29.87
CA ALA A 532 35.55 -8.28 28.50
C ALA A 532 34.67 -7.57 27.46
N SER A 533 33.55 -6.97 27.86
CA SER A 533 32.64 -6.25 26.96
C SER A 533 33.35 -5.04 26.33
N GLY A 534 33.12 -4.83 25.03
CA GLY A 534 33.91 -3.92 24.19
C GLY A 534 35.24 -4.48 23.68
N ALA A 535 35.56 -5.76 23.90
CA ALA A 535 36.73 -6.40 23.29
C ALA A 535 36.54 -6.56 21.77
N THR A 536 37.60 -6.24 21.03
CA THR A 536 37.61 -6.32 19.56
C THR A 536 38.91 -6.93 19.05
N ASN A 537 38.79 -7.91 18.15
CA ASN A 537 39.85 -8.24 17.19
C ASN A 537 39.57 -7.48 15.86
N VAL A 538 40.58 -7.35 15.01
CA VAL A 538 40.47 -6.57 13.74
C VAL A 538 39.45 -7.22 12.77
N ALA A 539 39.36 -8.54 12.77
CA ALA A 539 38.48 -9.30 11.90
C ALA A 539 36.99 -9.19 12.29
N ASN A 540 36.65 -9.42 13.55
CA ASN A 540 35.27 -9.38 14.04
C ASN A 540 34.78 -7.94 14.19
N SER A 541 35.67 -6.95 14.40
CA SER A 541 35.26 -5.53 14.43
C SER A 541 34.66 -5.08 13.10
N LYS A 542 35.25 -5.49 11.97
CA LYS A 542 34.73 -5.17 10.63
C LYS A 542 33.40 -5.89 10.39
N TRP A 543 33.35 -7.19 10.70
CA TRP A 543 32.14 -7.99 10.55
C TRP A 543 30.97 -7.41 11.37
N ARG A 544 31.20 -7.11 12.65
CA ARG A 544 30.20 -6.49 13.54
C ARG A 544 29.72 -5.15 13.01
N HIS A 545 30.62 -4.31 12.48
CA HIS A 545 30.21 -3.04 11.90
C HIS A 545 29.22 -3.23 10.74
N PHE A 546 29.48 -4.16 9.82
CA PHE A 546 28.60 -4.37 8.67
C PHE A 546 27.27 -5.05 9.04
N ASN A 547 27.33 -6.14 9.81
CA ASN A 547 26.15 -6.96 10.09
C ASN A 547 25.30 -6.43 11.25
N ARG A 548 25.87 -5.63 12.15
CA ARG A 548 25.12 -4.93 13.21
C ARG A 548 24.87 -3.46 12.89
N GLY A 549 24.70 -3.10 11.61
CA GLY A 549 24.19 -1.79 11.20
C GLY A 549 25.03 -0.59 11.64
N GLY A 550 26.35 -0.67 11.50
CA GLY A 550 27.30 0.39 11.86
C GLY A 550 27.83 0.33 13.29
N TYR A 551 27.67 -0.81 13.97
CA TYR A 551 28.08 -1.00 15.36
C TYR A 551 29.55 -0.64 15.60
N ASN A 552 29.78 0.15 16.63
CA ASN A 552 31.10 0.58 17.06
C ASN A 552 31.28 0.34 18.57
N ASN A 553 32.49 0.55 19.08
CA ASN A 553 32.81 0.25 20.49
C ASN A 553 32.02 1.08 21.50
N ARG A 554 31.55 2.28 21.15
CA ARG A 554 30.68 3.10 22.03
C ARG A 554 29.28 2.52 22.15
N ASP A 555 28.86 1.72 21.19
CA ASP A 555 27.52 1.14 21.17
C ASP A 555 27.45 -0.12 22.04
N ASP A 556 28.55 -0.55 22.66
CA ASP A 556 28.60 -1.72 23.55
C ASP A 556 28.04 -1.39 24.94
N PRO A 557 26.89 -1.98 25.34
CA PRO A 557 26.25 -1.66 26.61
C PRO A 557 27.09 -2.05 27.83
N GLY A 558 27.87 -3.13 27.72
CA GLY A 558 28.75 -3.58 28.80
C GLY A 558 29.93 -2.63 29.00
N LEU A 559 30.47 -2.08 27.91
CA LEU A 559 31.47 -1.02 27.97
C LEU A 559 30.89 0.28 28.54
N GLU A 560 29.69 0.67 28.14
CA GLU A 560 28.98 1.84 28.70
C GLU A 560 28.75 1.69 30.21
N LEU A 561 28.32 0.51 30.67
CA LEU A 561 28.11 0.22 32.10
C LEU A 561 29.42 0.41 32.90
N ARG A 562 30.56 -0.01 32.33
CA ARG A 562 31.89 0.18 32.97
C ARG A 562 32.26 1.65 33.13
N PHE A 563 31.90 2.50 32.17
CA PHE A 563 32.15 3.93 32.23
C PHE A 563 31.23 4.64 33.23
N ASN A 564 29.93 4.33 33.18
CA ASN A 564 28.93 5.03 33.97
C ASN A 564 28.86 4.53 35.43
N HIS A 565 29.15 3.25 35.68
CA HIS A 565 29.00 2.60 36.99
C HIS A 565 30.22 1.74 37.40
N PRO A 566 31.45 2.29 37.48
CA PRO A 566 32.64 1.52 37.81
C PRO A 566 32.64 0.95 39.23
N ALA A 567 31.89 1.56 40.16
CA ALA A 567 31.76 1.05 41.53
C ALA A 567 30.99 -0.28 41.58
N LEU A 568 29.98 -0.45 40.72
CA LEU A 568 29.19 -1.68 40.60
C LEU A 568 30.04 -2.85 40.10
N ILE A 569 30.90 -2.61 39.11
CA ILE A 569 31.79 -3.66 38.60
C ILE A 569 32.84 -4.07 39.65
N LYS A 570 33.27 -3.11 40.48
CA LYS A 570 34.16 -3.40 41.62
C LYS A 570 33.46 -4.20 42.71
N SER A 571 32.19 -3.91 43.03
CA SER A 571 31.46 -4.65 44.05
C SER A 571 31.20 -6.10 43.66
N LEU A 572 30.99 -6.40 42.37
CA LEU A 572 30.86 -7.77 41.87
C LEU A 572 32.11 -8.64 42.15
N ALA A 573 33.28 -8.06 42.40
CA ALA A 573 34.48 -8.82 42.75
C ALA A 573 34.51 -9.29 44.22
N THR A 574 33.68 -8.71 45.08
CA THR A 574 33.67 -8.97 46.53
C THR A 574 32.31 -9.35 47.09
N THR A 575 31.24 -9.13 46.33
CA THR A 575 29.85 -9.29 46.75
C THR A 575 29.09 -10.03 45.66
N THR A 576 28.22 -10.96 46.06
CA THR A 576 27.40 -11.72 45.12
C THR A 576 26.30 -10.85 44.49
N ILE A 577 25.92 -11.13 43.25
CA ILE A 577 24.85 -10.38 42.55
C ILE A 577 23.52 -10.39 43.32
N PHE A 578 23.24 -11.45 44.08
CA PHE A 578 21.99 -11.62 44.83
C PHE A 578 21.87 -10.64 46.01
N GLU A 579 23.00 -10.16 46.54
CA GLU A 579 23.07 -9.20 47.65
C GLU A 579 23.07 -7.73 47.18
N LEU A 580 23.09 -7.49 45.87
CA LEU A 580 23.04 -6.14 45.31
C LEU A 580 21.66 -5.51 45.49
N SER A 581 21.61 -4.17 45.39
CA SER A 581 20.35 -3.44 45.39
C SER A 581 19.48 -3.82 44.18
N CYS A 582 18.15 -3.69 44.31
CA CYS A 582 17.22 -3.92 43.20
C CYS A 582 17.59 -3.07 41.97
N GLU A 583 18.02 -1.82 42.18
CA GLU A 583 18.44 -0.90 41.13
C GLU A 583 19.69 -1.39 40.39
N ASP A 584 20.68 -1.92 41.13
CA ASP A 584 21.91 -2.47 40.55
C ASP A 584 21.67 -3.79 39.82
N LYS A 585 20.80 -4.67 40.38
CA LYS A 585 20.35 -5.90 39.71
C LYS A 585 19.69 -5.57 38.36
N LEU A 586 18.76 -4.61 38.36
CA LEU A 586 18.06 -4.16 37.15
C LEU A 586 19.01 -3.51 36.15
N ARG A 587 20.00 -2.73 36.57
CA ARG A 587 21.02 -2.18 35.66
C ARG A 587 21.81 -3.26 34.93
N ILE A 588 22.25 -4.29 35.66
CA ILE A 588 22.99 -5.41 35.07
C ILE A 588 22.09 -6.16 34.07
N LEU A 589 20.84 -6.47 34.45
CA LEU A 589 19.88 -7.15 33.58
C LEU A 589 19.59 -6.34 32.32
N SER A 590 19.34 -5.02 32.45
CA SER A 590 19.15 -4.11 31.31
C SER A 590 20.36 -4.06 30.39
N THR A 591 21.58 -4.14 30.94
CA THR A 591 22.81 -4.20 30.15
C THR A 591 22.88 -5.49 29.33
N LEU A 592 22.56 -6.64 29.92
CA LEU A 592 22.55 -7.92 29.21
C LEU A 592 21.47 -7.95 28.11
N MET A 593 20.25 -7.46 28.41
CA MET A 593 19.19 -7.35 27.40
C MET A 593 19.61 -6.45 26.24
N ALA A 594 20.18 -5.28 26.54
CA ALA A 594 20.69 -4.37 25.52
C ALA A 594 21.80 -5.04 24.68
N GLN A 595 22.68 -5.83 25.29
CA GLN A 595 23.69 -6.60 24.56
C GLN A 595 23.04 -7.60 23.59
N ILE A 596 22.06 -8.39 24.02
CA ILE A 596 21.35 -9.36 23.16
C ILE A 596 20.72 -8.66 21.95
N LEU A 597 20.10 -7.50 22.15
CA LEU A 597 19.47 -6.72 21.06
C LEU A 597 20.48 -6.14 20.04
N THR A 598 21.78 -6.20 20.33
CA THR A 598 22.81 -5.71 19.39
C THR A 598 23.25 -6.75 18.37
N TYR A 599 22.98 -8.04 18.59
CA TYR A 599 23.40 -9.14 17.70
C TYR A 599 22.59 -9.17 16.41
N ALA A 600 23.22 -9.60 15.31
CA ALA A 600 22.61 -9.59 13.97
C ALA A 600 21.37 -10.49 13.89
N SER A 601 21.47 -11.74 14.33
CA SER A 601 20.35 -12.71 14.32
C SER A 601 19.14 -12.22 15.12
N VAL A 602 19.35 -11.57 16.25
CA VAL A 602 18.26 -11.00 17.07
C VAL A 602 17.60 -9.82 16.35
N ARG A 603 18.36 -9.00 15.63
CA ARG A 603 17.80 -7.90 14.83
C ARG A 603 16.97 -8.42 13.67
N ASP A 604 17.41 -9.49 13.00
CA ASP A 604 16.65 -10.13 11.93
C ASP A 604 15.30 -10.64 12.46
N ILE A 605 15.25 -11.23 13.66
CA ILE A 605 13.99 -11.63 14.32
C ILE A 605 13.06 -10.41 14.53
N ILE A 606 13.62 -9.26 14.95
CA ILE A 606 12.84 -8.04 15.17
C ILE A 606 12.32 -7.49 13.84
N ASP A 607 13.15 -7.45 12.80
CA ASP A 607 12.79 -6.95 11.48
C ASP A 607 11.72 -7.84 10.82
N ASP A 608 11.84 -9.16 10.94
CA ASP A 608 10.80 -10.13 10.53
C ASP A 608 9.47 -9.89 11.24
N ASN A 609 9.50 -9.63 12.55
CA ASN A 609 8.30 -9.33 13.33
C ASN A 609 7.68 -7.98 12.92
N ILE A 610 8.51 -6.98 12.60
CA ILE A 610 8.06 -5.68 12.07
C ILE A 610 7.38 -5.87 10.72
N GLU A 611 7.93 -6.69 9.83
CA GLU A 611 7.36 -6.91 8.50
C GLU A 611 6.03 -7.68 8.59
N LYS A 612 5.97 -8.75 9.39
CA LYS A 612 4.71 -9.45 9.71
C LYS A 612 3.65 -8.49 10.26
N LEU A 613 4.04 -7.56 11.13
CA LEU A 613 3.13 -6.54 11.66
C LEU A 613 2.63 -5.59 10.57
N ARG A 614 3.51 -5.14 9.65
CA ARG A 614 3.13 -4.29 8.50
C ARG A 614 2.17 -5.00 7.57
N GLU A 615 2.44 -6.26 7.22
CA GLU A 615 1.52 -7.07 6.42
C GLU A 615 0.13 -7.16 7.06
N MET A 616 0.06 -7.42 8.37
CA MET A 616 -1.21 -7.53 9.08
C MET A 616 -1.96 -6.20 9.14
N LYS A 617 -1.26 -5.07 9.32
CA LYS A 617 -1.86 -3.74 9.19
C LYS A 617 -2.42 -3.50 7.79
N ASN A 618 -1.71 -3.93 6.75
CA ASN A 618 -2.17 -3.84 5.36
C ASN A 618 -3.40 -4.72 5.11
N LYS A 619 -3.44 -5.96 5.63
CA LYS A 619 -4.61 -6.86 5.56
C LYS A 619 -5.85 -6.22 6.22
N LEU A 620 -5.71 -5.62 7.41
CA LEU A 620 -6.80 -4.91 8.07
C LEU A 620 -7.26 -3.69 7.26
N ARG A 621 -6.33 -2.90 6.75
CA ARG A 621 -6.63 -1.72 5.92
C ARG A 621 -7.37 -2.11 4.63
N LEU A 622 -6.93 -3.17 3.95
CA LEU A 622 -7.60 -3.70 2.75
C LEU A 622 -9.01 -4.19 3.07
N HIS A 623 -9.20 -4.87 4.20
CA HIS A 623 -10.52 -5.30 4.67
C HIS A 623 -11.47 -4.11 4.90
N GLN A 624 -10.99 -3.03 5.52
CA GLN A 624 -11.75 -1.79 5.73
C GLN A 624 -12.05 -1.06 4.42
N LEU A 625 -11.08 -0.98 3.50
CA LEU A 625 -11.29 -0.38 2.17
C LEU A 625 -12.28 -1.17 1.31
N ALA A 626 -12.26 -2.51 1.39
CA ALA A 626 -13.22 -3.37 0.70
C ALA A 626 -14.67 -3.08 1.15
N GLN A 627 -14.88 -2.86 2.45
CA GLN A 627 -16.18 -2.48 2.99
C GLN A 627 -16.64 -1.10 2.50
N ILE A 628 -15.76 -0.10 2.55
CA ILE A 628 -16.06 1.24 2.02
C ILE A 628 -16.41 1.17 0.53
N ARG A 629 -15.70 0.34 -0.25
CA ARG A 629 -15.97 0.13 -1.68
C ARG A 629 -17.34 -0.52 -1.89
N LYS A 630 -17.65 -1.56 -1.13
CA LYS A 630 -18.94 -2.27 -1.19
C LYS A 630 -20.11 -1.36 -0.81
N GLU A 631 -19.97 -0.55 0.24
CA GLU A 631 -20.98 0.45 0.62
C GLU A 631 -21.19 1.50 -0.47
N LYS A 632 -20.11 1.95 -1.13
CA LYS A 632 -20.23 2.88 -2.28
C LYS A 632 -20.92 2.23 -3.48
N GLU A 633 -20.62 0.98 -3.78
CA GLU A 633 -21.24 0.22 -4.87
C GLU A 633 -22.73 -0.03 -4.59
N GLU A 634 -23.09 -0.46 -3.38
CA GLU A 634 -24.49 -0.63 -2.97
C GLU A 634 -25.26 0.71 -3.01
N ASN A 635 -24.64 1.81 -2.61
CA ASN A 635 -25.25 3.14 -2.71
C ASN A 635 -25.41 3.61 -4.16
N ALA A 636 -24.43 3.31 -5.04
CA ALA A 636 -24.52 3.61 -6.47
C ALA A 636 -25.61 2.75 -7.15
N ALA A 637 -25.70 1.47 -6.83
CA ALA A 637 -26.73 0.55 -7.32
C ALA A 637 -28.13 1.01 -6.87
N LYS A 638 -28.31 1.42 -5.60
CA LYS A 638 -29.57 2.00 -5.12
C LYS A 638 -29.94 3.29 -5.86
N LEU A 639 -28.96 4.14 -6.18
CA LEU A 639 -29.19 5.36 -6.94
C LEU A 639 -29.57 5.06 -8.40
N GLN A 640 -28.96 4.04 -8.99
CA GLN A 640 -29.23 3.60 -10.36
C GLN A 640 -30.60 2.93 -10.47
N ALA A 641 -30.95 2.02 -9.56
CA ALA A 641 -32.29 1.43 -9.49
C ALA A 641 -33.39 2.50 -9.39
N LYS A 642 -33.20 3.56 -8.57
CA LYS A 642 -34.13 4.70 -8.50
C LYS A 642 -34.22 5.50 -9.79
N ARG A 643 -33.15 5.56 -10.59
CA ARG A 643 -33.15 6.21 -11.91
C ARG A 643 -33.87 5.36 -12.94
N ASP A 644 -33.62 4.07 -12.95
CA ASP A 644 -34.21 3.10 -13.88
C ASP A 644 -35.72 2.95 -13.61
N GLU A 645 -36.14 2.88 -12.34
CA GLU A 645 -37.56 2.90 -11.93
C GLU A 645 -38.26 4.18 -12.40
N LYS A 646 -37.62 5.34 -12.26
CA LYS A 646 -38.15 6.62 -12.73
C LYS A 646 -38.22 6.69 -14.26
N GLN A 647 -37.31 6.01 -14.96
CA GLN A 647 -37.32 5.92 -16.42
C GLN A 647 -38.43 4.98 -16.92
N MET A 648 -38.56 3.79 -16.32
CA MET A 648 -39.68 2.87 -16.61
C MET A 648 -41.03 3.53 -16.36
N MET A 649 -41.20 4.27 -15.27
CA MET A 649 -42.42 5.04 -15.00
C MET A 649 -42.71 6.11 -16.06
N ARG A 650 -41.67 6.74 -16.64
CA ARG A 650 -41.84 7.68 -17.76
C ARG A 650 -42.21 6.97 -19.05
N GLU A 651 -41.60 5.83 -19.35
CA GLU A 651 -41.90 5.03 -20.53
C GLU A 651 -43.32 4.45 -20.49
N LYS A 652 -43.79 3.99 -19.31
CA LYS A 652 -45.20 3.59 -19.10
C LYS A 652 -46.16 4.74 -19.41
N LEU A 653 -45.90 5.94 -18.87
CA LEU A 653 -46.74 7.13 -19.13
C LEU A 653 -46.74 7.57 -20.60
N VAL A 654 -45.62 7.42 -21.32
CA VAL A 654 -45.55 7.74 -22.76
C VAL A 654 -46.33 6.71 -23.59
N LYS A 655 -46.20 5.42 -23.28
CA LYS A 655 -46.97 4.35 -23.96
C LYS A 655 -48.47 4.50 -23.72
N GLU A 656 -48.91 4.87 -22.52
CA GLU A 656 -50.32 5.18 -22.26
C GLU A 656 -50.80 6.42 -23.04
N ALA A 657 -49.98 7.47 -23.13
CA ALA A 657 -50.33 8.66 -23.91
C ALA A 657 -50.40 8.37 -25.43
N GLU A 658 -49.51 7.52 -25.95
CA GLU A 658 -49.53 7.06 -27.35
C GLU A 658 -50.74 6.17 -27.65
N LYS A 659 -51.09 5.24 -26.74
CA LYS A 659 -52.32 4.44 -26.85
C LYS A 659 -53.58 5.32 -26.81
N ALA A 660 -53.63 6.32 -25.94
CA ALA A 660 -54.75 7.26 -25.86
C ALA A 660 -54.89 8.10 -27.14
N ALA A 661 -53.77 8.56 -27.73
CA ALA A 661 -53.77 9.28 -29.00
C ALA A 661 -54.18 8.39 -30.19
N ALA A 662 -53.74 7.13 -30.22
CA ALA A 662 -54.14 6.17 -31.26
C ALA A 662 -55.65 5.90 -31.24
N LEU A 663 -56.24 5.79 -30.03
CA LEU A 663 -57.68 5.63 -29.85
C LEU A 663 -58.48 6.87 -30.30
N GLU A 664 -57.94 8.09 -30.13
CA GLU A 664 -58.55 9.31 -30.68
C GLU A 664 -58.55 9.32 -32.23
N THR A 665 -57.45 8.92 -32.87
CA THR A 665 -57.40 8.81 -34.35
C THR A 665 -58.29 7.72 -34.93
N ALA A 666 -58.57 6.64 -34.19
CA ALA A 666 -59.48 5.59 -34.63
C ALA A 666 -60.97 6.01 -34.59
N VAL A 667 -61.32 7.05 -33.82
CA VAL A 667 -62.70 7.55 -33.69
C VAL A 667 -63.06 8.57 -34.80
N GLU A 668 -62.07 9.16 -35.49
CA GLU A 668 -62.30 10.07 -36.63
C GLU A 668 -62.35 9.36 -38.01
N GLY A 669 -61.84 8.13 -38.10
CA GLY A 669 -61.90 7.28 -39.30
C GLY A 669 -63.14 6.40 -39.32
N GLY A 670 -64.28 6.92 -39.75
CA GLY A 670 -65.51 6.15 -39.89
C GLY A 670 -65.47 5.17 -41.08
N GLU A 671 -65.19 3.89 -40.82
CA GLU A 671 -65.68 2.76 -41.61
C GLU A 671 -66.08 1.61 -40.68
N ALA A 672 -67.36 1.23 -40.75
CA ALA A 672 -67.87 0.03 -40.10
C ALA A 672 -67.63 -1.17 -41.02
N ALA A 673 -66.73 -2.08 -40.67
CA ALA A 673 -66.79 -3.47 -41.09
C ALA A 673 -65.94 -4.41 -40.22
N ALA A 674 -66.59 -5.50 -39.83
CA ALA A 674 -66.06 -6.82 -39.47
C ALA A 674 -65.32 -6.98 -38.12
N ALA A 675 -65.91 -7.85 -37.31
CA ALA A 675 -65.35 -8.44 -36.10
C ALA A 675 -64.01 -9.17 -36.36
N PRO A 676 -63.06 -9.10 -35.42
CA PRO A 676 -62.20 -10.23 -35.03
C PRO A 676 -62.92 -10.97 -33.89
N ARG A 677 -63.49 -12.17 -34.11
CA ARG A 677 -62.83 -13.48 -33.99
C ARG A 677 -62.03 -13.60 -32.68
N GLU A 678 -62.56 -14.44 -31.79
CA GLU A 678 -61.90 -14.98 -30.60
C GLU A 678 -60.46 -15.39 -30.93
N GLU A 679 -59.50 -14.65 -30.39
CA GLU A 679 -58.15 -15.10 -30.10
C GLU A 679 -57.83 -14.55 -28.72
N ASP A 680 -57.94 -15.46 -27.74
CA ASP A 680 -57.36 -15.44 -26.41
C ASP A 680 -57.15 -14.05 -25.79
N GLU A 681 -58.15 -13.62 -25.01
CA GLU A 681 -57.88 -12.91 -23.77
C GLU A 681 -57.14 -13.91 -22.85
N GLU A 682 -55.84 -14.11 -23.09
CA GLU A 682 -54.95 -14.32 -21.95
C GLU A 682 -55.02 -13.00 -21.18
N GLU A 683 -55.95 -12.96 -20.22
CA GLU A 683 -55.77 -12.16 -19.03
C GLU A 683 -54.30 -12.32 -18.63
N ASP A 684 -53.51 -11.26 -18.76
CA ASP A 684 -52.22 -11.10 -18.10
C ASP A 684 -52.51 -11.18 -16.59
N ASP A 685 -52.80 -12.38 -16.09
CA ASP A 685 -53.05 -12.77 -14.70
C ASP A 685 -51.71 -13.00 -13.97
N ASP A 686 -50.64 -12.37 -14.47
CA ASP A 686 -49.26 -12.49 -13.99
C ASP A 686 -48.78 -11.25 -13.21
N GLU A 687 -49.64 -10.25 -12.92
CA GLU A 687 -49.25 -9.06 -12.15
C GLU A 687 -49.46 -9.16 -10.62
N GLU A 688 -50.12 -10.20 -10.11
CA GLU A 688 -50.20 -10.49 -8.66
C GLU A 688 -49.25 -11.63 -8.26
N GLU A 689 -47.93 -11.43 -8.38
CA GLU A 689 -47.02 -12.13 -7.47
C GLU A 689 -47.48 -11.82 -6.04
N ASP A 690 -48.02 -12.85 -5.37
CA ASP A 690 -48.55 -12.85 -4.01
C ASP A 690 -47.73 -11.90 -3.11
N GLU A 691 -48.37 -10.87 -2.55
CA GLU A 691 -47.71 -9.83 -1.75
C GLU A 691 -46.88 -10.45 -0.60
N SER A 692 -47.31 -11.64 -0.14
CA SER A 692 -46.65 -12.50 0.83
C SER A 692 -45.31 -13.08 0.34
N GLU A 693 -45.18 -13.49 -0.93
CA GLU A 693 -43.93 -13.98 -1.52
C GLU A 693 -42.90 -12.85 -1.69
N ARG A 694 -43.36 -11.65 -2.07
CA ARG A 694 -42.49 -10.47 -2.18
C ARG A 694 -41.96 -10.04 -0.81
N ALA A 695 -42.82 -10.03 0.21
CA ALA A 695 -42.41 -9.76 1.60
C ALA A 695 -41.40 -10.81 2.12
N ALA A 696 -41.64 -12.11 1.86
CA ALA A 696 -40.72 -13.18 2.25
C ALA A 696 -39.36 -13.09 1.55
N ARG A 697 -39.31 -12.71 0.26
CA ARG A 697 -38.06 -12.48 -0.49
C ARG A 697 -37.30 -11.28 0.07
N GLN A 698 -37.98 -10.21 0.47
CA GLN A 698 -37.36 -9.02 1.09
C GLN A 698 -36.77 -9.35 2.48
N GLU A 699 -37.52 -10.05 3.33
CA GLU A 699 -37.05 -10.48 4.65
C GLU A 699 -35.82 -11.40 4.54
N LYS A 700 -35.82 -12.32 3.57
CA LYS A 700 -34.66 -13.19 3.28
C LYS A 700 -33.44 -12.38 2.79
N GLN A 701 -33.65 -11.32 2.02
CA GLN A 701 -32.57 -10.42 1.59
C GLN A 701 -32.02 -9.58 2.75
N GLU A 702 -32.86 -9.11 3.67
CA GLU A 702 -32.43 -8.36 4.85
C GLU A 702 -31.63 -9.24 5.81
N LYS A 703 -32.13 -10.44 6.12
CA LYS A 703 -31.41 -11.44 6.93
C LYS A 703 -30.04 -11.79 6.33
N ASN A 704 -29.94 -11.93 5.01
CA ASN A 704 -28.65 -12.19 4.33
C ASN A 704 -27.70 -10.98 4.38
N LYS A 705 -28.21 -9.75 4.28
CA LYS A 705 -27.40 -8.52 4.45
C LYS A 705 -26.87 -8.40 5.88
N GLU A 706 -27.69 -8.72 6.88
CA GLU A 706 -27.31 -8.67 8.29
C GLU A 706 -26.27 -9.74 8.62
N ALA A 707 -26.45 -10.98 8.15
CA ALA A 707 -25.45 -12.04 8.28
C ALA A 707 -24.09 -11.64 7.68
N ARG A 708 -24.09 -11.07 6.46
CA ARG A 708 -22.86 -10.56 5.81
C ARG A 708 -22.19 -9.45 6.63
N LYS A 709 -22.96 -8.59 7.30
CA LYS A 709 -22.43 -7.53 8.16
C LYS A 709 -21.81 -8.11 9.45
N GLN A 710 -22.43 -9.14 10.01
CA GLN A 710 -21.88 -9.85 11.17
C GLN A 710 -20.59 -10.60 10.83
N ASP A 711 -20.55 -11.30 9.69
CA ASP A 711 -19.34 -11.98 9.22
C ASP A 711 -18.18 -11.00 8.99
N TYR A 712 -18.49 -9.81 8.44
CA TYR A 712 -17.51 -8.74 8.29
C TYR A 712 -16.96 -8.27 9.64
N LEU A 713 -17.83 -7.95 10.59
CA LEU A 713 -17.41 -7.49 11.93
C LEU A 713 -16.62 -8.57 12.68
N LYS A 714 -16.97 -9.85 12.50
CA LYS A 714 -16.23 -10.97 13.06
C LYS A 714 -14.82 -11.03 12.48
N LYS A 715 -14.69 -10.95 11.16
CA LYS A 715 -13.40 -10.94 10.47
C LYS A 715 -12.54 -9.73 10.83
N GLU A 716 -13.14 -8.55 10.99
CA GLU A 716 -12.44 -7.35 11.47
C GLU A 716 -11.90 -7.54 12.88
N ARG A 717 -12.68 -8.12 13.80
CA ARG A 717 -12.23 -8.45 15.15
C ARG A 717 -11.10 -9.48 15.15
N GLU A 718 -11.20 -10.52 14.33
CA GLU A 718 -10.14 -11.54 14.18
C GLU A 718 -8.83 -10.91 13.68
N LEU A 719 -8.90 -10.04 12.67
CA LEU A 719 -7.73 -9.30 12.16
C LEU A 719 -7.15 -8.35 13.21
N LEU A 720 -7.98 -7.66 14.00
CA LEU A 720 -7.52 -6.80 15.09
C LEU A 720 -6.86 -7.61 16.21
N GLN A 721 -7.38 -8.79 16.56
CA GLN A 721 -6.79 -9.66 17.55
C GLN A 721 -5.44 -10.22 17.08
N GLN A 722 -5.34 -10.62 15.82
CA GLN A 722 -4.08 -11.04 15.22
C GLN A 722 -3.08 -9.89 15.17
N LEU A 723 -3.52 -8.68 14.82
CA LEU A 723 -2.68 -7.48 14.82
C LEU A 723 -2.13 -7.19 16.21
N LEU A 724 -2.99 -7.22 17.24
CA LEU A 724 -2.57 -7.03 18.63
C LEU A 724 -1.59 -8.11 19.06
N SER A 725 -1.81 -9.37 18.64
CA SER A 725 -0.90 -10.48 18.92
C SER A 725 0.47 -10.31 18.26
N MET A 726 0.53 -9.81 17.02
CA MET A 726 1.78 -9.58 16.31
C MET A 726 2.51 -8.34 16.84
N ALA A 727 1.76 -7.30 17.24
CA ALA A 727 2.32 -6.11 17.84
C ALA A 727 3.11 -6.43 19.13
N LYS A 728 2.73 -7.49 19.84
CA LYS A 728 3.43 -7.95 21.03
C LYS A 728 4.92 -8.25 20.79
N GLY A 729 5.26 -8.79 19.62
CA GLY A 729 6.63 -9.21 19.29
C GLY A 729 7.53 -8.10 18.74
N VAL A 730 7.05 -6.85 18.68
CA VAL A 730 7.78 -5.73 18.06
C VAL A 730 8.12 -4.65 19.06
N ASN A 731 7.13 -4.12 19.78
CA ASN A 731 7.36 -3.06 20.76
C ASN A 731 6.28 -3.00 21.83
N MET A 732 6.67 -2.46 22.99
CA MET A 732 5.68 -1.94 23.93
C MET A 732 4.85 -0.88 23.22
N THR A 733 3.52 -1.01 23.28
CA THR A 733 2.61 -0.12 22.56
C THR A 733 2.07 0.95 23.50
N PRO A 734 2.62 2.19 23.49
CA PRO A 734 1.96 3.30 24.15
C PRO A 734 0.65 3.61 23.40
N LEU A 735 -0.46 3.68 24.13
CA LEU A 735 -1.75 4.03 23.55
C LEU A 735 -1.89 5.54 23.32
N GLY A 736 -1.16 6.34 24.11
CA GLY A 736 -1.10 7.78 23.97
C GLY A 736 -1.04 8.49 25.31
N GLN A 737 -1.40 9.77 25.28
CA GLN A 737 -1.50 10.64 26.45
C GLN A 737 -2.89 11.25 26.51
N ASP A 738 -3.39 11.47 27.72
CA ASP A 738 -4.57 12.31 27.92
C ASP A 738 -4.21 13.80 28.02
N ARG A 739 -5.23 14.63 28.28
CA ARG A 739 -5.11 16.08 28.44
C ARG A 739 -4.28 16.51 29.66
N ALA A 740 -4.12 15.62 30.64
CA ALA A 740 -3.24 15.80 31.79
C ALA A 740 -1.83 15.23 31.53
N TYR A 741 -1.52 14.85 30.28
CA TYR A 741 -0.25 14.23 29.88
C TYR A 741 0.07 12.91 30.60
N ARG A 742 -0.94 12.23 31.17
CA ARG A 742 -0.78 10.88 31.71
C ARG A 742 -0.59 9.91 30.56
N ARG A 743 0.41 9.04 30.65
CA ARG A 743 0.73 8.07 29.58
C ARG A 743 -0.04 6.77 29.80
N TYR A 744 -0.64 6.26 28.73
CA TYR A 744 -1.41 5.02 28.75
C TYR A 744 -0.61 3.91 28.09
N TRP A 745 -0.45 2.80 28.79
CA TRP A 745 0.37 1.66 28.40
C TRP A 745 -0.47 0.39 28.32
N LEU A 746 -0.18 -0.41 27.29
CA LEU A 746 -0.65 -1.79 27.17
C LEU A 746 0.59 -2.69 27.18
N PHE A 747 0.68 -3.55 28.19
CA PHE A 747 1.75 -4.54 28.32
C PHE A 747 1.29 -5.88 27.73
N ASN A 748 2.24 -6.67 27.22
CA ASN A 748 1.91 -7.96 26.63
C ASN A 748 1.80 -9.05 27.68
N SER A 749 2.61 -8.92 28.74
CA SER A 749 2.75 -9.87 29.84
C SER A 749 1.67 -9.68 30.91
N LEU A 750 1.04 -8.50 30.97
CA LEU A 750 0.04 -8.16 31.98
C LEU A 750 -1.31 -7.79 31.36
N PRO A 751 -2.43 -8.36 31.86
CA PRO A 751 -3.75 -7.94 31.43
C PRO A 751 -4.12 -6.59 32.09
N GLY A 752 -4.42 -5.58 31.30
CA GLY A 752 -4.95 -4.31 31.81
C GLY A 752 -4.54 -3.10 30.99
N LEU A 753 -5.16 -1.96 31.32
CA LEU A 753 -4.77 -0.65 30.83
C LEU A 753 -4.01 0.06 31.96
N PHE A 754 -2.74 0.35 31.74
CA PHE A 754 -1.87 0.94 32.75
C PHE A 754 -1.72 2.44 32.49
N VAL A 755 -1.73 3.23 33.57
CA VAL A 755 -1.62 4.69 33.50
C VAL A 755 -0.41 5.10 34.30
N GLU A 756 0.51 5.78 33.63
CA GLU A 756 1.71 6.33 34.23
C GLU A 756 1.49 7.84 34.46
N ASP A 757 1.46 8.21 35.74
CA ASP A 757 1.33 9.60 36.19
C ASP A 757 2.71 10.15 36.59
N ALA A 758 3.58 10.33 35.58
CA ALA A 758 5.01 10.58 35.78
C ALA A 758 5.39 12.04 36.05
N LYS A 759 4.44 12.98 36.08
CA LYS A 759 4.78 14.40 36.16
C LYS A 759 4.50 14.98 37.54
N ILE A 760 5.50 15.65 38.10
CA ILE A 760 5.28 16.65 39.13
C ILE A 760 4.47 17.77 38.47
N ASN A 761 3.21 17.89 38.85
CA ASN A 761 2.27 18.93 38.38
C ASN A 761 1.80 18.79 36.91
N PRO A 762 1.04 17.72 36.55
CA PRO A 762 0.52 17.49 35.20
C PRO A 762 -0.48 18.57 34.71
N GLY A 763 -0.98 19.41 35.62
CA GLY A 763 -2.14 20.27 35.39
C GLY A 763 -3.45 19.49 35.59
N CYS A 764 -4.57 20.21 35.68
CA CYS A 764 -5.90 19.59 35.71
C CYS A 764 -6.42 19.44 34.28
N CYS A 765 -7.16 18.37 34.01
CA CYS A 765 -7.99 18.30 32.80
C CYS A 765 -8.93 19.52 32.78
N CYS A 766 -8.79 20.39 31.79
CA CYS A 766 -9.70 21.52 31.64
C CYS A 766 -11.11 20.99 31.35
N PRO A 767 -12.16 21.52 32.03
CA PRO A 767 -13.54 21.08 31.82
C PRO A 767 -14.11 21.53 30.47
N THR A 768 -13.41 22.45 29.82
CA THR A 768 -13.74 22.97 28.49
C THR A 768 -12.78 22.40 27.46
N PRO A 769 -13.24 22.18 26.21
CA PRO A 769 -12.37 21.85 25.08
C PRO A 769 -11.14 22.74 25.08
N THR A 770 -9.97 22.19 24.79
CA THR A 770 -8.80 23.04 24.54
C THR A 770 -9.18 23.89 23.33
N PRO A 771 -9.30 25.24 23.46
CA PRO A 771 -9.69 26.04 22.32
C PRO A 771 -8.69 25.73 21.21
N LEU A 772 -9.19 25.25 20.07
CA LEU A 772 -8.43 25.30 18.83
C LEU A 772 -8.17 26.78 18.62
N ASN A 773 -7.05 27.29 19.13
CA ASN A 773 -6.52 28.55 18.67
C ASN A 773 -6.38 28.33 17.17
N SER A 774 -7.32 28.89 16.41
CA SER A 774 -7.12 29.14 15.00
C SER A 774 -5.70 29.69 14.92
N PRO A 775 -4.81 29.09 14.10
CA PRO A 775 -3.44 29.61 14.00
C PRO A 775 -3.57 31.13 13.85
N PRO A 776 -2.77 31.94 14.56
CA PRO A 776 -2.95 33.40 14.63
C PRO A 776 -2.79 34.12 13.28
N PHE A 777 -2.77 33.36 12.19
CA PHE A 777 -2.50 33.77 10.83
C PHE A 777 -3.72 34.13 10.00
N LEU A 778 -4.96 33.96 10.48
CA LEU A 778 -6.13 34.21 9.63
C LEU A 778 -7.33 34.72 10.43
N ASP A 779 -7.21 35.90 11.04
CA ASP A 779 -8.38 36.79 11.13
C ASP A 779 -8.31 37.75 9.91
N PRO A 780 -9.19 37.59 8.90
CA PRO A 780 -9.20 38.45 7.71
C PRO A 780 -9.64 39.90 8.01
N SER A 781 -10.00 40.21 9.26
CA SER A 781 -10.71 41.42 9.66
C SER A 781 -9.81 42.50 10.26
N ASP A 782 -8.56 42.19 10.62
CA ASP A 782 -7.65 43.12 11.32
C ASP A 782 -6.57 43.70 10.37
N PRO A 783 -6.68 44.98 9.98
CA PRO A 783 -5.77 45.59 8.99
C PRO A 783 -4.38 45.93 9.52
N ASP A 784 -4.11 45.82 10.84
CA ASP A 784 -2.82 46.21 11.45
C ASP A 784 -1.92 45.02 11.86
N HIS A 785 -2.35 43.77 11.69
CA HIS A 785 -1.54 42.59 12.03
C HIS A 785 -0.85 41.97 10.82
N GLY A 786 0.14 42.69 10.29
CA GLY A 786 1.06 42.16 9.27
C GLY A 786 2.15 41.23 9.84
N PRO A 787 2.76 40.35 9.02
CA PRO A 787 3.72 39.32 9.45
C PRO A 787 4.99 39.84 10.14
N ILE A 788 5.23 41.16 10.10
CA ILE A 788 6.39 41.81 10.72
C ILE A 788 6.16 42.13 12.21
N SER A 789 4.91 42.30 12.68
CA SER A 789 4.63 42.52 14.11
C SER A 789 4.86 41.25 14.92
N ALA A 790 4.48 40.08 14.38
CA ALA A 790 4.65 38.77 15.00
C ALA A 790 6.13 38.39 15.25
N LEU A 791 7.05 38.85 14.40
CA LEU A 791 8.50 38.68 14.62
C LEU A 791 9.03 39.52 15.78
N ARG A 792 8.34 40.62 16.12
CA ARG A 792 8.77 41.55 17.18
C ARG A 792 8.43 41.05 18.58
N ASP A 793 7.42 40.19 18.70
CA ASP A 793 6.95 39.67 19.99
C ASP A 793 7.67 38.37 20.40
N LEU A 794 8.23 37.62 19.45
CA LEU A 794 9.08 36.45 19.71
C LEU A 794 10.37 36.80 20.49
N PHE A 795 10.85 38.05 20.41
CA PHE A 795 12.07 38.50 21.10
C PHE A 795 11.81 39.26 22.41
N ARG A 796 10.55 39.39 22.88
CA ARG A 796 10.25 40.15 24.11
C ARG A 796 10.28 39.33 25.40
N HIS A 797 10.26 37.99 25.33
CA HIS A 797 10.12 37.16 26.53
C HIS A 797 11.43 36.75 27.22
N GLU A 798 12.60 37.24 26.80
CA GLU A 798 13.89 36.94 27.45
C GLU A 798 14.34 37.94 28.54
N LYS A 799 13.45 38.80 29.05
CA LYS A 799 13.73 39.53 30.30
C LYS A 799 12.52 39.59 31.22
N ARG A 800 12.42 38.60 32.10
CA ARG A 800 12.06 38.81 33.51
C ARG A 800 12.47 37.64 34.38
#